data_AF-A0A9P9Z2W0-F1
#
_entry.id   AF-A0A9P9Z2W0-F1
#
_cell.length_a   1.000
_cell.length_b   1.000
_cell.length_c   1.000
_cell.angle_alpha   90.00
_cell.angle_beta   90.00
_cell.angle_gamma   90.00
#
_symmetry.space_group_name_H-M   'P 1'
#
loop_
_entity.id
_entity.type
_entity.pdbx_description
1 polymer ?
#
loop_
_entity_poly.entity_id
_entity_poly.type
_entity_poly.pdbx_seq_one_letter_code
_entity_poly.pdbx_strand_id
1 'polypeptide(L)'
;MRKGIDADHLTFLDAGRIAEDAGAAAVALHARTASEFYSGTADWSAISALKQTVTSIPVLGNGDIWSADDAVRMMAETGCDGVVVGRGCLGRPWLFGDLARALGEEGAAPAEPVDATLGFVAAAFRRHAELLVEFFEDEGRGCRDIRKHVAWYFKGYPPRDSAAAPAHPSARRCPTDGSSPASSEQPRPPPSPMPNSTTVVADASVAVGVARGRPLGYDDDAAARYHREHHRSQRDDFARDRARVLHSAALRRLAAKTQVLSPASPADFARNRLTHSLEVAQVGRELATALMLSPDVVDTACLNHDLGHPPFGHNGERALNDWAEDIGGFEGNAQTLRIVTRLEPKVIGADGTSFGLNLTRASLDATCKYPWTADQPLPDPGGRLKFGVYPDDEPVFRWMREGAPGRVRCIEAEVMDLSDDIAYSVHDFEDAIVNGYLDPARLADPQEHEALLSAIQSWVGFGFGRDELADALFRILRLPEWLPAFDGTRASLARLKNLTSDLIGRFARAATTATRERYPQATLTRYSAHVVVPAVVEAEMAVLKGIIGATVVSIDGRKELYKEQRRVLKRLATALWEHPDALDPLHAADFAAAQTDAARRRVVVDQVASLTDQHAIAWHGRLVGDVDAASLGVWAPGARPPVRGGDR
;
A
#
# COMPACT_ATOMS: atom_id res chain seq x y z
N MET A 1 13.46 7.78 -14.85
CA MET A 1 12.22 8.53 -15.15
C MET A 1 11.70 8.18 -16.55
N ARG A 2 10.44 8.49 -16.84
CA ARG A 2 9.83 8.41 -18.19
C ARG A 2 9.83 9.79 -18.85
N LYS A 3 9.52 9.87 -20.14
CA LYS A 3 9.40 11.14 -20.89
C LYS A 3 8.37 12.10 -20.28
N GLY A 4 7.30 11.56 -19.71
CA GLY A 4 6.14 12.30 -19.23
C GLY A 4 4.96 11.36 -19.00
N ILE A 5 3.76 11.93 -18.84
CA ILE A 5 2.52 11.14 -18.67
C ILE A 5 2.04 10.63 -20.03
N ASP A 6 1.96 11.52 -21.01
CA ASP A 6 1.58 11.27 -22.41
C ASP A 6 2.33 12.24 -23.35
N ALA A 7 1.91 12.32 -24.62
CA ALA A 7 2.56 13.16 -25.62
C ALA A 7 2.40 14.67 -25.38
N ASP A 8 1.34 15.09 -24.69
CA ASP A 8 1.03 16.50 -24.40
C ASP A 8 1.67 16.95 -23.07
N HIS A 9 2.05 16.00 -22.20
CA HIS A 9 2.58 16.24 -20.86
C HIS A 9 4.00 15.68 -20.68
N LEU A 10 4.96 16.21 -21.44
CA LEU A 10 6.38 15.85 -21.36
C LEU A 10 7.08 16.66 -20.27
N THR A 11 7.73 15.99 -19.32
CA THR A 11 8.35 16.63 -18.13
C THR A 11 9.82 16.27 -17.94
N PHE A 12 10.37 15.40 -18.79
CA PHE A 12 11.67 14.79 -18.56
C PHE A 12 12.87 15.75 -18.57
N LEU A 13 12.78 16.88 -19.28
CA LEU A 13 13.84 17.88 -19.29
C LEU A 13 13.91 18.63 -17.97
N ASP A 14 12.76 19.10 -17.47
CA ASP A 14 12.67 19.78 -16.18
C ASP A 14 13.01 18.83 -15.04
N ALA A 15 12.50 17.59 -15.08
CA ALA A 15 12.85 16.56 -14.12
C ALA A 15 14.36 16.23 -14.14
N GLY A 16 14.98 16.26 -15.32
CA GLY A 16 16.42 16.08 -15.49
C GLY A 16 17.23 17.18 -14.80
N ARG A 17 16.88 18.45 -15.05
CA ARG A 17 17.53 19.60 -14.40
C ARG A 17 17.33 19.58 -12.89
N ILE A 18 16.12 19.32 -12.43
CA ILE A 18 15.83 19.23 -11.00
C ILE A 18 16.67 18.12 -10.35
N ALA A 19 16.84 16.98 -11.02
CA ALA A 19 17.69 15.90 -10.52
C ALA A 19 19.17 16.29 -10.50
N GLU A 20 19.65 17.00 -11.53
CA GLU A 20 21.00 17.57 -11.59
C GLU A 20 21.25 18.57 -10.44
N ASP A 21 20.34 19.53 -10.25
CA ASP A 21 20.39 20.54 -9.19
C ASP A 21 20.32 19.93 -7.78
N ALA A 22 19.56 18.84 -7.63
CA ALA A 22 19.47 18.09 -6.38
C ALA A 22 20.71 17.22 -6.09
N GLY A 23 21.69 17.16 -6.99
CA GLY A 23 22.92 16.40 -6.82
C GLY A 23 22.76 14.90 -7.08
N ALA A 24 21.86 14.49 -7.97
CA ALA A 24 21.74 13.09 -8.36
C ALA A 24 23.03 12.57 -9.00
N ALA A 25 23.46 11.36 -8.65
CA ALA A 25 24.69 10.78 -9.20
C ALA A 25 24.61 10.43 -10.70
N ALA A 26 23.40 10.17 -11.22
CA ALA A 26 23.09 9.95 -12.62
C ALA A 26 21.56 10.01 -12.81
N VAL A 27 21.11 10.21 -14.05
CA VAL A 27 19.69 10.11 -14.42
C VAL A 27 19.49 9.07 -15.51
N ALA A 28 18.46 8.25 -15.40
CA ALA A 28 18.08 7.30 -16.45
C ALA A 28 16.74 7.69 -17.08
N LEU A 29 16.68 7.77 -18.41
CA LEU A 29 15.46 8.08 -19.14
C LEU A 29 14.94 6.86 -19.89
N HIS A 30 13.75 6.39 -19.50
CA HIS A 30 12.94 5.51 -20.33
C HIS A 30 12.28 6.36 -21.42
N ALA A 31 12.67 6.12 -22.67
CA ALA A 31 12.26 6.86 -23.87
C ALA A 31 10.81 6.58 -24.31
N ARG A 32 9.88 6.51 -23.34
CA ARG A 32 8.43 6.42 -23.52
C ARG A 32 7.74 7.25 -22.43
N THR A 33 6.53 7.69 -22.71
CA THR A 33 5.60 8.27 -21.74
C THR A 33 4.97 7.16 -20.89
N ALA A 34 4.28 7.50 -19.81
CA ALA A 34 3.59 6.51 -18.98
C ALA A 34 2.46 5.80 -19.73
N SER A 35 1.69 6.53 -20.55
CA SER A 35 0.54 6.02 -21.31
C SER A 35 0.92 5.02 -22.41
N GLU A 36 2.15 5.07 -22.93
CA GLU A 36 2.66 4.11 -23.91
C GLU A 36 2.99 2.73 -23.30
N PHE A 37 3.01 2.62 -21.97
CA PHE A 37 3.39 1.43 -21.22
C PHE A 37 4.69 0.78 -21.75
N TYR A 38 4.57 -0.30 -22.51
CA TYR A 38 5.65 -1.09 -23.08
C TYR A 38 5.44 -1.42 -24.57
N SER A 39 4.45 -0.80 -25.22
CA SER A 39 4.16 -0.96 -26.65
C SER A 39 4.85 0.12 -27.49
N GLY A 40 4.87 -0.06 -28.81
CA GLY A 40 5.50 0.89 -29.75
C GLY A 40 7.03 0.90 -29.67
N THR A 41 7.64 1.83 -30.39
CA THR A 41 9.11 2.04 -30.45
C THR A 41 9.50 3.14 -29.47
N ALA A 42 10.57 2.93 -28.70
CA ALA A 42 11.11 3.95 -27.82
C ALA A 42 11.68 5.13 -28.62
N ASP A 43 11.31 6.35 -28.24
CA ASP A 43 11.77 7.58 -28.89
C ASP A 43 13.13 8.02 -28.34
N TRP A 44 14.21 7.51 -28.95
CA TRP A 44 15.58 7.78 -28.52
C TRP A 44 15.99 9.26 -28.69
N SER A 45 15.28 10.05 -29.51
CA SER A 45 15.57 11.49 -29.65
C SER A 45 15.40 12.26 -28.33
N ALA A 46 14.48 11.80 -27.47
CA ALA A 46 14.30 12.35 -26.13
C ALA A 46 15.53 12.11 -25.22
N ILE A 47 16.25 11.00 -25.42
CA ILE A 47 17.49 10.72 -24.68
C ILE A 47 18.57 11.72 -25.11
N SER A 48 18.70 11.97 -26.41
CA SER A 48 19.63 13.00 -26.93
C SER A 48 19.31 14.38 -26.37
N ALA A 49 18.03 14.77 -26.36
CA ALA A 49 17.58 16.05 -25.82
C ALA A 49 17.90 16.18 -24.31
N LEU A 50 17.70 15.09 -23.54
CA LEU A 50 18.05 15.08 -22.13
C LEU A 50 19.56 15.17 -21.92
N LYS A 51 20.37 14.44 -22.70
CA LYS A 51 21.85 14.47 -22.62
C LYS A 51 22.42 15.86 -22.96
N GLN A 52 21.76 16.60 -23.84
CA GLN A 52 22.12 18.00 -24.13
C GLN A 52 21.71 18.96 -23.00
N THR A 53 20.70 18.59 -22.21
CA THR A 53 20.13 19.44 -21.16
C THR A 53 20.80 19.23 -19.81
N VAL A 54 21.12 17.98 -19.46
CA VAL A 54 21.79 17.56 -18.22
C VAL A 54 23.24 17.23 -18.57
N THR A 55 24.17 18.03 -18.06
CA THR A 55 25.57 18.04 -18.53
C THR A 55 26.59 17.77 -17.42
N SER A 56 26.24 18.00 -16.15
CA SER A 56 27.14 17.76 -15.02
C SER A 56 27.05 16.36 -14.45
N ILE A 57 26.02 15.58 -14.80
CA ILE A 57 25.83 14.20 -14.32
C ILE A 57 25.56 13.23 -15.48
N PRO A 58 25.93 11.95 -15.36
CA PRO A 58 25.67 10.94 -16.40
C PRO A 58 24.18 10.77 -16.70
N VAL A 59 23.86 10.67 -18.00
CA VAL A 59 22.53 10.35 -18.52
C VAL A 59 22.55 8.96 -19.12
N LEU A 60 21.71 8.06 -18.60
CA LEU A 60 21.58 6.68 -19.03
C LEU A 60 20.33 6.50 -19.91
N GLY A 61 20.50 5.92 -21.09
CA GLY A 61 19.41 5.63 -22.02
C GLY A 61 18.67 4.33 -21.68
N ASN A 62 17.35 4.32 -21.81
CA ASN A 62 16.54 3.12 -21.63
C ASN A 62 15.40 3.02 -22.64
N GLY A 63 15.27 1.86 -23.27
CA GLY A 63 14.20 1.55 -24.22
C GLY A 63 14.73 0.74 -25.40
N ASP A 64 14.12 -0.42 -25.65
CA ASP A 64 14.39 -1.28 -26.83
C ASP A 64 15.84 -1.78 -26.97
N ILE A 65 16.50 -2.03 -25.84
CA ILE A 65 17.76 -2.77 -25.78
C ILE A 65 17.49 -4.27 -25.67
N TRP A 66 17.68 -5.01 -26.77
CA TRP A 66 17.47 -6.46 -26.85
C TRP A 66 18.77 -7.24 -27.13
N SER A 67 19.82 -6.54 -27.54
CA SER A 67 21.18 -7.04 -27.79
C SER A 67 22.24 -6.02 -27.35
N ALA A 68 23.50 -6.44 -27.33
CA ALA A 68 24.61 -5.53 -27.12
C ALA A 68 24.76 -4.51 -28.26
N ASP A 69 24.46 -4.89 -29.50
CA ASP A 69 24.47 -3.98 -30.66
C ASP A 69 23.42 -2.88 -30.52
N ASP A 70 22.26 -3.16 -29.92
CA ASP A 70 21.26 -2.14 -29.64
C ASP A 70 21.78 -1.10 -28.64
N ALA A 71 22.56 -1.51 -27.64
CA ALA A 71 23.15 -0.61 -26.66
C ALA A 71 24.24 0.27 -27.29
N VAL A 72 25.15 -0.33 -28.07
CA VAL A 72 26.17 0.40 -28.82
C VAL A 72 25.51 1.41 -29.76
N ARG A 73 24.46 1.00 -30.47
CA ARG A 73 23.69 1.88 -31.36
C ARG A 73 23.02 3.02 -30.59
N MET A 74 22.34 2.74 -29.47
CA MET A 74 21.72 3.78 -28.64
C MET A 74 22.74 4.80 -28.15
N MET A 75 23.87 4.35 -27.61
CA MET A 75 24.91 5.25 -27.12
C MET A 75 25.51 6.09 -28.26
N ALA A 76 25.74 5.49 -29.43
CA ALA A 76 26.24 6.21 -30.61
C ALA A 76 25.23 7.25 -31.15
N GLU A 77 23.94 6.92 -31.21
CA GLU A 77 22.89 7.81 -31.73
C GLU A 77 22.52 8.94 -30.77
N THR A 78 22.57 8.69 -29.46
CA THR A 78 22.05 9.61 -28.44
C THR A 78 23.13 10.36 -27.66
N GLY A 79 24.35 9.83 -27.64
CA GLY A 79 25.44 10.34 -26.81
C GLY A 79 25.25 10.10 -25.31
N CYS A 80 24.29 9.26 -24.90
CA CYS A 80 24.12 8.90 -23.49
C CYS A 80 25.35 8.15 -22.94
N ASP A 81 25.60 8.30 -21.64
CA ASP A 81 26.82 7.81 -20.98
C ASP A 81 26.75 6.31 -20.64
N GLY A 82 25.59 5.70 -20.82
CA GLY A 82 25.37 4.27 -20.61
C GLY A 82 23.93 3.87 -20.90
N VAL A 83 23.66 2.58 -20.79
CA VAL A 83 22.32 2.03 -21.02
C VAL A 83 21.78 1.34 -19.77
N VAL A 84 20.47 1.41 -19.61
CA VAL A 84 19.73 0.57 -18.67
C VAL A 84 19.02 -0.51 -19.47
N VAL A 85 19.06 -1.76 -19.01
CA VAL A 85 18.37 -2.88 -19.65
C VAL A 85 17.08 -3.19 -18.90
N GLY A 86 15.96 -3.23 -19.64
CA GLY A 86 14.67 -3.66 -19.12
C GLY A 86 14.31 -5.06 -19.59
N ARG A 87 13.25 -5.16 -20.41
CA ARG A 87 12.68 -6.44 -20.86
C ARG A 87 13.66 -7.37 -21.59
N GLY A 88 14.71 -6.83 -22.21
CA GLY A 88 15.68 -7.61 -22.98
C GLY A 88 16.41 -8.71 -22.19
N CYS A 89 16.58 -8.53 -20.88
CA CYS A 89 17.30 -9.50 -20.05
C CYS A 89 16.41 -10.57 -19.39
N LEU A 90 15.07 -10.44 -19.43
CA LEU A 90 14.13 -11.29 -18.67
C LEU A 90 14.20 -12.79 -19.03
N GLY A 91 14.62 -13.12 -20.25
CA GLY A 91 14.88 -14.50 -20.71
C GLY A 91 16.29 -14.72 -21.23
N ARG A 92 17.17 -13.72 -21.09
CA ARG A 92 18.52 -13.71 -21.68
C ARG A 92 19.50 -13.08 -20.69
N PRO A 93 19.72 -13.67 -19.50
CA PRO A 93 20.59 -13.09 -18.47
C PRO A 93 22.05 -12.91 -18.95
N TRP A 94 22.50 -13.68 -19.93
CA TRP A 94 23.82 -13.52 -20.55
C TRP A 94 24.00 -12.20 -21.30
N LEU A 95 22.92 -11.47 -21.60
CA LEU A 95 22.97 -10.15 -22.22
C LEU A 95 23.86 -9.17 -21.44
N PHE A 96 23.93 -9.28 -20.11
CA PHE A 96 24.82 -8.44 -19.31
C PHE A 96 26.30 -8.68 -19.63
N GLY A 97 26.70 -9.93 -19.87
CA GLY A 97 28.05 -10.26 -20.30
C GLY A 97 28.34 -9.76 -21.72
N ASP A 98 27.36 -9.90 -22.63
CA ASP A 98 27.48 -9.36 -23.99
C ASP A 98 27.62 -7.82 -23.99
N LEU A 99 26.94 -7.13 -23.07
CA LEU A 99 27.01 -5.68 -22.88
C LEU A 99 28.35 -5.24 -22.29
N ALA A 100 28.82 -5.88 -21.22
CA ALA A 100 30.11 -5.57 -20.60
C ALA A 100 31.26 -5.70 -21.62
N ARG A 101 31.20 -6.75 -22.47
CA ARG A 101 32.13 -6.96 -23.58
C ARG A 101 32.04 -5.85 -24.63
N ALA A 102 30.83 -5.52 -25.08
CA ALA A 102 30.63 -4.54 -26.15
C ALA A 102 30.97 -3.10 -25.72
N LEU A 103 30.80 -2.77 -24.44
CA LEU A 103 31.06 -1.45 -23.88
C LEU A 103 32.48 -1.30 -23.29
N GLY A 104 33.26 -2.38 -23.26
CA GLY A 104 34.69 -2.33 -22.95
C GLY A 104 35.05 -2.19 -21.47
N GLU A 105 34.30 -2.84 -20.56
CA GLU A 105 34.56 -2.79 -19.12
C GLU A 105 35.91 -3.44 -18.74
N GLU A 106 36.75 -2.76 -17.95
CA GLU A 106 38.03 -3.30 -17.49
C GLU A 106 37.84 -4.56 -16.62
N GLY A 107 38.38 -5.69 -17.07
CA GLY A 107 38.23 -6.99 -16.41
C GLY A 107 37.11 -7.88 -16.97
N ALA A 108 36.36 -7.41 -17.98
CA ALA A 108 35.49 -8.28 -18.76
C ALA A 108 36.34 -9.37 -19.45
N ALA A 109 36.08 -10.64 -19.12
CA ALA A 109 36.79 -11.75 -19.74
C ALA A 109 36.62 -11.67 -21.27
N PRO A 110 37.67 -11.91 -22.07
CA PRO A 110 37.56 -12.02 -23.52
C PRO A 110 36.83 -13.33 -23.86
N ALA A 111 35.52 -13.36 -23.63
CA ALA A 111 34.66 -14.45 -24.00
C ALA A 111 34.00 -14.11 -25.33
N GLU A 112 33.95 -15.09 -26.23
CA GLU A 112 33.15 -14.99 -27.46
C GLU A 112 31.68 -14.70 -27.09
N PRO A 113 30.92 -13.99 -27.96
CA PRO A 113 29.48 -13.80 -27.77
C PRO A 113 28.82 -15.13 -27.42
N VAL A 114 27.92 -15.11 -26.43
CA VAL A 114 27.29 -16.35 -25.99
C VAL A 114 26.48 -16.96 -27.13
N ASP A 115 26.91 -18.13 -27.60
CA ASP A 115 26.12 -18.93 -28.52
C ASP A 115 24.95 -19.55 -27.76
N ALA A 116 23.80 -18.85 -27.82
CA ALA A 116 22.56 -19.25 -27.17
C ALA A 116 21.91 -20.44 -27.89
N THR A 117 22.60 -21.56 -27.98
CA THR A 117 22.00 -22.84 -28.39
C THR A 117 20.89 -23.24 -27.41
N LEU A 118 19.92 -24.05 -27.86
CA LEU A 118 18.86 -24.53 -26.96
C LEU A 118 19.43 -25.24 -25.72
N GLY A 119 20.56 -25.95 -25.87
CA GLY A 119 21.28 -26.60 -24.78
C GLY A 119 21.83 -25.59 -23.76
N PHE A 120 22.47 -24.52 -24.23
CA PHE A 120 22.94 -23.43 -23.36
C PHE A 120 21.78 -22.75 -22.62
N VAL A 121 20.70 -22.42 -23.35
CA VAL A 121 19.51 -21.77 -22.77
C VAL A 121 18.86 -22.65 -21.72
N ALA A 122 18.74 -23.95 -21.96
CA ALA A 122 18.20 -24.90 -20.98
C ALA A 122 19.09 -24.99 -19.72
N ALA A 123 20.42 -24.98 -19.88
CA ALA A 123 21.36 -24.97 -18.76
C ALA A 123 21.26 -23.66 -17.95
N ALA A 124 21.17 -22.51 -18.62
CA ALA A 124 20.98 -21.21 -17.99
C ALA A 124 19.62 -21.12 -17.25
N PHE A 125 18.56 -21.65 -17.84
CA PHE A 125 17.23 -21.74 -17.22
C PHE A 125 17.26 -22.62 -15.96
N ARG A 126 17.90 -23.79 -16.04
CA ARG A 126 18.10 -24.67 -14.89
C ARG A 126 18.90 -23.98 -13.79
N ARG A 127 20.01 -23.32 -14.14
CA ARG A 127 20.82 -22.59 -13.16
C ARG A 127 20.02 -21.48 -12.47
N HIS A 128 19.16 -20.78 -13.22
CA HIS A 128 18.25 -19.78 -12.64
C HIS A 128 17.25 -20.44 -11.68
N ALA A 129 16.68 -21.60 -12.02
CA ALA A 129 15.83 -22.35 -11.10
C ALA A 129 16.57 -22.72 -9.81
N GLU A 130 17.79 -23.25 -9.90
CA GLU A 130 18.64 -23.60 -8.75
C GLU A 130 18.92 -22.39 -7.86
N LEU A 131 19.24 -21.23 -8.45
CA LEU A 131 19.44 -19.97 -7.72
C LEU A 131 18.17 -19.46 -7.05
N LEU A 132 16.99 -19.67 -7.64
CA LEU A 132 15.72 -19.34 -6.99
C LEU A 132 15.42 -20.28 -5.82
N VAL A 133 15.75 -21.56 -5.94
CA VAL A 133 15.64 -22.51 -4.82
C VAL A 133 16.55 -22.11 -3.67
N GLU A 134 17.80 -21.72 -3.97
CA GLU A 134 18.75 -21.19 -2.98
C GLU A 134 18.22 -19.90 -2.34
N PHE A 135 17.75 -18.95 -3.14
CA PHE A 135 17.25 -17.66 -2.67
C PHE A 135 16.00 -17.78 -1.79
N PHE A 136 15.09 -18.70 -2.12
CA PHE A 136 13.87 -18.92 -1.36
C PHE A 136 14.01 -19.95 -0.24
N GLU A 137 15.13 -20.68 -0.20
CA GLU A 137 15.35 -21.83 0.68
C GLU A 137 14.22 -22.88 0.60
N ASP A 138 13.55 -22.96 -0.55
CA ASP A 138 12.35 -23.79 -0.79
C ASP A 138 12.30 -24.20 -2.27
N GLU A 139 12.49 -25.50 -2.52
CA GLU A 139 12.47 -26.08 -3.87
C GLU A 139 11.11 -25.92 -4.55
N GLY A 140 10.01 -26.13 -3.83
CA GLY A 140 8.66 -25.99 -4.35
C GLY A 140 8.33 -24.56 -4.75
N ARG A 141 8.80 -23.57 -3.97
CA ARG A 141 8.64 -22.16 -4.28
C ARG A 141 9.52 -21.72 -5.45
N GLY A 142 10.80 -22.08 -5.45
CA GLY A 142 11.71 -21.79 -6.58
C GLY A 142 11.20 -22.39 -7.89
N CYS A 143 10.74 -23.64 -7.87
CA CYS A 143 10.14 -24.30 -9.03
C CYS A 143 8.81 -23.70 -9.49
N ARG A 144 8.00 -23.10 -8.59
CA ARG A 144 6.78 -22.38 -8.99
C ARG A 144 7.09 -21.02 -9.60
N ASP A 145 8.08 -20.32 -9.07
CA ASP A 145 8.43 -18.98 -9.52
C ASP A 145 9.10 -18.99 -10.90
N ILE A 146 10.03 -19.92 -11.13
CA ILE A 146 10.73 -20.04 -12.42
C ILE A 146 9.78 -20.32 -13.60
N ARG A 147 8.57 -20.88 -13.36
CA ARG A 147 7.55 -21.12 -14.40
C ARG A 147 7.15 -19.84 -15.13
N LYS A 148 7.19 -18.69 -14.47
CA LYS A 148 6.87 -17.37 -15.07
C LYS A 148 7.88 -16.97 -16.15
N HIS A 149 9.10 -17.51 -16.10
CA HIS A 149 10.20 -17.15 -16.99
C HIS A 149 10.36 -18.09 -18.19
N VAL A 150 9.71 -19.27 -18.17
CA VAL A 150 9.84 -20.31 -19.20
C VAL A 150 9.59 -19.74 -20.60
N ALA A 151 8.49 -19.00 -20.77
CA ALA A 151 8.12 -18.43 -22.07
C ALA A 151 9.15 -17.40 -22.58
N TRP A 152 9.91 -16.76 -21.70
CA TRP A 152 10.94 -15.79 -22.10
C TRP A 152 12.25 -16.47 -22.51
N TYR A 153 12.69 -17.49 -21.78
CA TYR A 153 13.92 -18.22 -22.11
C TYR A 153 13.82 -18.95 -23.44
N PHE A 154 12.70 -19.62 -23.69
CA PHE A 154 12.51 -20.46 -24.88
C PHE A 154 11.85 -19.74 -26.04
N LYS A 155 11.66 -18.41 -25.95
CA LYS A 155 11.10 -17.62 -27.05
C LYS A 155 12.02 -17.68 -28.27
N GLY A 156 11.48 -18.15 -29.40
CA GLY A 156 12.21 -18.24 -30.67
C GLY A 156 12.90 -19.59 -30.94
N TYR A 157 12.77 -20.57 -30.04
CA TYR A 157 13.21 -21.95 -30.29
C TYR A 157 12.02 -22.83 -30.70
N PRO A 158 12.08 -23.53 -31.85
CA PRO A 158 10.97 -24.37 -32.30
C PRO A 158 10.82 -25.63 -31.43
N PRO A 159 9.59 -26.18 -31.27
CA PRO A 159 9.38 -27.51 -30.72
C PRO A 159 10.02 -28.57 -31.61
N ARG A 160 10.37 -29.72 -31.02
CA ARG A 160 11.24 -30.76 -31.59
C ARG A 160 10.77 -31.44 -32.89
N ASP A 161 9.58 -31.11 -33.42
CA ASP A 161 8.96 -31.79 -34.57
C ASP A 161 8.92 -30.97 -35.88
N SER A 162 9.53 -29.79 -35.95
CA SER A 162 9.70 -29.07 -37.23
C SER A 162 11.05 -29.43 -37.86
N ALA A 163 11.03 -30.30 -38.88
CA ALA A 163 12.18 -30.69 -39.68
C ALA A 163 12.72 -29.53 -40.55
N ALA A 164 13.41 -28.59 -39.93
CA ALA A 164 14.29 -27.64 -40.61
C ALA A 164 15.58 -27.50 -39.77
N ALA A 165 16.73 -27.59 -40.45
CA ALA A 165 18.07 -27.43 -39.87
C ALA A 165 18.19 -26.13 -39.03
N PRO A 166 19.08 -26.08 -38.03
CA PRO A 166 19.15 -24.95 -37.11
C PRO A 166 19.62 -23.70 -37.85
N ALA A 167 18.71 -22.78 -38.13
CA ALA A 167 19.09 -21.39 -38.34
C ALA A 167 19.33 -20.78 -36.95
N HIS A 168 20.57 -20.40 -36.65
CA HIS A 168 20.86 -19.54 -35.52
C HIS A 168 19.87 -18.37 -35.51
N PRO A 169 19.24 -18.03 -34.37
CA PRO A 169 18.52 -16.78 -34.25
C PRO A 169 19.55 -15.66 -34.17
N SER A 170 20.17 -15.32 -35.31
CA SER A 170 20.76 -13.99 -35.49
C SER A 170 19.69 -12.96 -35.21
N ALA A 171 20.06 -11.88 -34.53
CA ALA A 171 19.20 -10.78 -34.10
C ALA A 171 18.39 -10.15 -35.25
N ARG A 172 17.32 -10.82 -35.70
CA ARG A 172 16.39 -10.31 -36.71
C ARG A 172 15.11 -9.86 -36.02
N ARG A 173 14.87 -8.56 -36.17
CA ARG A 173 13.66 -7.82 -35.81
C ARG A 173 12.41 -8.56 -36.27
N CYS A 174 11.37 -8.51 -35.44
CA CYS A 174 10.00 -8.81 -35.86
C CYS A 174 9.54 -7.67 -36.80
N PRO A 175 8.94 -7.94 -37.98
CA PRO A 175 8.56 -6.89 -38.91
C PRO A 175 7.26 -6.19 -38.48
N THR A 176 7.27 -4.85 -38.52
CA THR A 176 6.07 -4.02 -38.59
C THR A 176 6.03 -3.37 -39.98
N ASP A 177 4.87 -3.43 -40.63
CA ASP A 177 4.65 -3.07 -42.03
C ASP A 177 5.05 -1.62 -42.41
N GLY A 178 5.75 -1.54 -43.55
CA GLY A 178 5.63 -0.58 -44.65
C GLY A 178 5.39 0.91 -44.43
N SER A 179 6.42 1.73 -44.67
CA SER A 179 6.47 2.70 -45.79
C SER A 179 7.83 3.40 -45.90
N SER A 180 8.41 3.41 -47.10
CA SER A 180 9.67 4.06 -47.54
C SER A 180 9.40 5.49 -48.07
N PRO A 181 10.37 6.32 -48.57
CA PRO A 181 11.82 6.11 -48.77
C PRO A 181 12.76 7.33 -48.49
N ALA A 182 14.06 7.13 -48.81
CA ALA A 182 15.09 8.09 -49.28
C ALA A 182 15.83 8.98 -48.25
N SER A 183 17.11 9.39 -48.40
CA SER A 183 18.36 8.86 -49.00
C SER A 183 19.50 9.84 -48.63
N SER A 184 20.75 9.34 -48.62
CA SER A 184 22.06 10.05 -48.71
C SER A 184 22.54 10.99 -47.59
N GLU A 185 23.64 10.66 -46.90
CA GLU A 185 25.00 11.18 -47.17
C GLU A 185 26.06 10.58 -46.21
N GLN A 186 27.33 10.59 -46.65
CA GLN A 186 28.52 9.93 -46.08
C GLN A 186 29.18 10.68 -44.89
N PRO A 187 30.09 10.04 -44.12
CA PRO A 187 30.56 10.52 -42.81
C PRO A 187 31.86 11.35 -42.86
N ARG A 188 32.08 12.19 -41.83
CA ARG A 188 33.39 12.84 -41.53
C ARG A 188 34.07 12.20 -40.30
N PRO A 189 35.42 12.17 -40.24
CA PRO A 189 36.19 11.43 -39.23
C PRO A 189 36.40 12.24 -37.92
N PRO A 190 36.82 11.59 -36.81
CA PRO A 190 36.95 12.24 -35.50
C PRO A 190 38.35 12.85 -35.31
N PRO A 191 38.52 13.87 -34.46
CA PRO A 191 39.83 14.22 -33.93
C PRO A 191 40.08 13.63 -32.53
N SER A 192 41.36 13.30 -32.34
CA SER A 192 42.05 12.57 -31.27
C SER A 192 42.15 13.31 -29.91
N PRO A 193 42.63 12.63 -28.83
CA PRO A 193 42.42 13.05 -27.44
C PRO A 193 43.63 13.69 -26.73
N MET A 194 43.39 14.09 -25.46
CA MET A 194 44.29 14.33 -24.31
C MET A 194 44.67 15.80 -24.00
N PRO A 195 45.01 16.21 -22.74
CA PRO A 195 45.51 15.37 -21.64
C PRO A 195 45.01 15.65 -20.19
N ASN A 196 45.31 14.66 -19.33
CA ASN A 196 45.25 14.68 -17.86
C ASN A 196 46.18 15.71 -17.21
N SER A 197 45.77 16.26 -16.07
CA SER A 197 46.51 16.57 -14.82
C SER A 197 45.54 17.34 -13.90
N THR A 198 45.22 16.95 -12.66
CA THR A 198 46.09 17.11 -11.49
C THR A 198 45.41 16.47 -10.28
N THR A 199 46.17 15.74 -9.47
CA THR A 199 45.80 15.06 -8.23
C THR A 199 45.61 16.05 -7.07
N VAL A 200 44.48 15.98 -6.34
CA VAL A 200 44.39 16.46 -4.94
C VAL A 200 43.56 15.45 -4.14
N VAL A 201 44.29 14.68 -3.32
CA VAL A 201 43.98 14.13 -1.99
C VAL A 201 42.58 13.56 -1.74
N ALA A 202 42.58 12.26 -1.43
CA ALA A 202 41.46 11.46 -0.96
C ALA A 202 40.75 12.06 0.27
N ASP A 203 39.42 12.11 0.23
CA ASP A 203 38.62 11.85 1.42
C ASP A 203 37.31 11.11 1.07
N ALA A 204 36.99 10.13 1.91
CA ALA A 204 35.80 9.29 1.99
C ALA A 204 35.14 8.78 0.68
N SER A 205 35.37 7.50 0.38
CA SER A 205 34.52 6.67 -0.46
C SER A 205 33.05 6.76 -0.04
N VAL A 206 32.24 7.49 -0.80
CA VAL A 206 30.77 7.39 -0.71
C VAL A 206 30.39 6.11 -1.43
N ALA A 207 30.37 5.01 -0.67
CA ALA A 207 29.62 3.82 -1.07
C ALA A 207 28.19 4.24 -1.40
N VAL A 208 27.62 3.69 -2.48
CA VAL A 208 26.21 3.84 -2.85
C VAL A 208 25.36 3.42 -1.65
N GLY A 209 24.98 4.40 -0.83
CA GLY A 209 24.55 4.20 0.54
C GLY A 209 23.08 4.55 0.67
N VAL A 210 22.30 3.60 1.19
CA VAL A 210 21.20 3.92 2.10
C VAL A 210 21.70 5.04 3.01
N ALA A 211 20.97 6.16 3.09
CA ALA A 211 21.36 7.29 3.92
C ALA A 211 21.81 6.77 5.30
N ARG A 212 23.09 6.99 5.63
CA ARG A 212 23.62 6.61 6.94
C ARG A 212 23.03 7.57 7.97
N GLY A 213 22.05 7.10 8.71
CA GLY A 213 21.48 7.83 9.84
C GLY A 213 19.98 7.62 9.96
N ARG A 214 19.49 7.60 11.21
CA ARG A 214 18.05 7.60 11.48
C ARG A 214 17.44 8.92 10.99
N PRO A 215 16.14 8.94 10.62
CA PRO A 215 15.44 10.18 10.34
C PRO A 215 15.62 11.18 11.48
N LEU A 216 15.75 12.47 11.14
CA LEU A 216 15.96 13.55 12.11
C LEU A 216 14.88 13.49 13.21
N GLY A 217 15.29 13.51 14.47
CA GLY A 217 14.37 13.47 15.61
C GLY A 217 14.00 12.08 16.12
N TYR A 218 14.60 11.01 15.59
CA TYR A 218 14.46 9.65 16.12
C TYR A 218 15.80 9.12 16.60
N ASP A 219 15.88 8.77 17.89
CA ASP A 219 17.07 8.26 18.55
C ASP A 219 17.14 6.72 18.58
N ASP A 220 18.10 6.17 19.31
CA ASP A 220 18.29 4.71 19.49
C ASP A 220 17.07 4.08 20.15
N ASP A 221 16.44 4.82 21.04
CA ASP A 221 15.28 4.37 21.81
C ASP A 221 14.05 4.22 20.90
N ALA A 222 13.82 5.20 20.02
CA ALA A 222 12.76 5.15 19.01
C ALA A 222 12.90 3.95 18.05
N ALA A 223 14.14 3.58 17.69
CA ALA A 223 14.43 2.44 16.82
C ALA A 223 14.59 1.11 17.57
N ALA A 224 14.54 1.11 18.91
CA ALA A 224 14.68 -0.12 19.69
C ALA A 224 13.57 -1.12 19.37
N ARG A 225 13.87 -2.41 19.50
CA ARG A 225 12.90 -3.50 19.37
C ARG A 225 12.76 -4.21 20.72
N TYR A 226 11.56 -4.72 21.00
CA TYR A 226 11.30 -5.43 22.26
C TYR A 226 12.15 -6.70 22.35
N HIS A 227 12.20 -7.48 21.27
CA HIS A 227 13.19 -8.54 21.11
C HIS A 227 14.40 -8.02 20.33
N ARG A 228 15.60 -8.15 20.90
CA ARG A 228 16.83 -7.68 20.25
C ARG A 228 17.16 -8.55 19.04
N GLU A 229 17.40 -7.92 17.90
CA GLU A 229 17.79 -8.59 16.66
C GLU A 229 19.08 -7.98 16.11
N HIS A 230 19.92 -8.81 15.49
CA HIS A 230 21.07 -8.36 14.71
C HIS A 230 20.77 -8.51 13.22
N HIS A 231 20.69 -7.39 12.51
CA HIS A 231 20.42 -7.39 11.07
C HIS A 231 21.72 -7.37 10.26
N ARG A 232 21.81 -8.25 9.26
CA ARG A 232 22.96 -8.28 8.32
C ARG A 232 22.88 -7.18 7.26
N SER A 233 21.70 -6.61 7.02
CA SER A 233 21.46 -5.58 6.00
C SER A 233 21.50 -4.17 6.59
N GLN A 234 22.08 -3.22 5.87
CA GLN A 234 22.16 -1.79 6.25
C GLN A 234 20.86 -1.02 5.98
N ARG A 235 19.70 -1.69 5.89
CA ARG A 235 18.41 -1.02 5.70
C ARG A 235 17.99 -0.32 7.01
N ASP A 236 17.45 0.88 6.89
CA ASP A 236 16.82 1.63 7.99
C ASP A 236 15.74 0.79 8.71
N ASP A 237 15.64 0.95 10.03
CA ASP A 237 14.77 0.13 10.87
C ASP A 237 13.28 0.40 10.65
N PHE A 238 12.90 1.63 10.32
CA PHE A 238 11.50 1.97 10.04
C PHE A 238 11.10 1.46 8.65
N ALA A 239 11.98 1.57 7.65
CA ALA A 239 11.77 0.94 6.35
C ALA A 239 11.64 -0.60 6.46
N ARG A 240 12.35 -1.21 7.41
CA ARG A 240 12.24 -2.65 7.72
C ARG A 240 10.89 -3.00 8.35
N ASP A 241 10.41 -2.20 9.28
CA ASP A 241 9.08 -2.38 9.90
C ASP A 241 7.97 -2.35 8.85
N ARG A 242 7.99 -1.33 8.00
CA ARG A 242 7.06 -1.20 6.88
C ARG A 242 7.05 -2.43 5.99
N ALA A 243 8.23 -2.96 5.65
CA ALA A 243 8.35 -4.18 4.86
C ALA A 243 7.77 -5.41 5.58
N ARG A 244 7.95 -5.54 6.90
CA ARG A 244 7.36 -6.64 7.69
C ARG A 244 5.84 -6.61 7.62
N VAL A 245 5.24 -5.42 7.77
CA VAL A 245 3.78 -5.22 7.67
C VAL A 245 3.26 -5.55 6.27
N LEU A 246 3.90 -5.02 5.22
CA LEU A 246 3.52 -5.28 3.82
C LEU A 246 3.51 -6.78 3.44
N HIS A 247 4.36 -7.58 4.08
CA HIS A 247 4.45 -9.03 3.83
C HIS A 247 3.65 -9.89 4.82
N SER A 248 2.99 -9.29 5.81
CA SER A 248 2.20 -9.99 6.83
C SER A 248 0.98 -10.70 6.25
N ALA A 249 0.51 -11.76 6.92
CA ALA A 249 -0.74 -12.41 6.53
C ALA A 249 -1.95 -11.52 6.88
N ALA A 250 -1.92 -10.86 8.04
CA ALA A 250 -2.98 -9.96 8.51
C ALA A 250 -3.29 -8.86 7.50
N LEU A 251 -2.28 -8.18 6.92
CA LEU A 251 -2.52 -7.14 5.91
C LEU A 251 -3.15 -7.74 4.65
N ARG A 252 -2.68 -8.91 4.18
CA ARG A 252 -3.28 -9.59 3.03
C ARG A 252 -4.75 -9.95 3.25
N ARG A 253 -5.13 -10.32 4.49
CA ARG A 253 -6.52 -10.67 4.83
C ARG A 253 -7.47 -9.48 4.73
N LEU A 254 -6.98 -8.24 4.87
CA LEU A 254 -7.81 -7.04 4.69
C LEU A 254 -8.42 -6.93 3.28
N ALA A 255 -7.81 -7.56 2.25
CA ALA A 255 -8.35 -7.59 0.89
C ALA A 255 -9.70 -8.32 0.78
N ALA A 256 -10.05 -9.14 1.78
CA ALA A 256 -11.27 -9.92 1.83
C ALA A 256 -12.12 -9.61 3.10
N LYS A 257 -11.88 -8.47 3.74
CA LYS A 257 -12.72 -7.93 4.82
C LYS A 257 -13.48 -6.71 4.33
N THR A 258 -14.78 -6.70 4.59
CA THR A 258 -15.69 -5.63 4.19
C THR A 258 -15.38 -4.31 4.90
N GLN A 259 -15.46 -3.22 4.14
CA GLN A 259 -15.47 -1.84 4.65
C GLN A 259 -16.90 -1.28 4.69
N VAL A 260 -17.11 -0.08 5.25
CA VAL A 260 -18.43 0.52 5.59
C VAL A 260 -19.53 0.34 4.53
N LEU A 261 -19.19 0.47 3.25
CA LEU A 261 -20.08 0.12 2.15
C LEU A 261 -19.87 -1.34 1.74
N SER A 262 -20.74 -2.22 2.23
CA SER A 262 -20.71 -3.66 1.93
C SER A 262 -20.69 -3.92 0.42
N PRO A 263 -20.00 -4.96 -0.07
CA PRO A 263 -20.14 -5.49 -1.44
C PRO A 263 -21.52 -6.12 -1.71
N ALA A 264 -22.54 -5.76 -0.93
CA ALA A 264 -23.95 -6.03 -1.23
C ALA A 264 -24.44 -5.21 -2.45
N SER A 265 -23.66 -4.23 -2.90
CA SER A 265 -23.84 -3.59 -4.19
C SER A 265 -23.31 -4.53 -5.29
N PRO A 266 -24.05 -4.79 -6.38
CA PRO A 266 -23.54 -5.51 -7.56
C PRO A 266 -22.40 -4.76 -8.29
N ALA A 267 -21.87 -3.68 -7.69
CA ALA A 267 -20.73 -2.93 -8.18
C ALA A 267 -19.45 -3.78 -8.12
N ASP A 268 -18.78 -3.85 -9.26
CA ASP A 268 -17.50 -4.54 -9.50
C ASP A 268 -16.31 -3.94 -8.69
N PHE A 269 -16.52 -2.83 -7.95
CA PHE A 269 -15.48 -1.98 -7.36
C PHE A 269 -15.76 -1.51 -5.91
N ALA A 270 -16.30 -2.34 -5.02
CA ALA A 270 -16.42 -1.95 -3.61
C ALA A 270 -15.03 -1.89 -2.92
N ARG A 271 -14.70 -0.76 -2.25
CA ARG A 271 -13.50 -0.67 -1.41
C ARG A 271 -13.53 -1.74 -0.32
N ASN A 272 -12.40 -2.40 -0.11
CA ASN A 272 -12.18 -3.29 1.03
C ASN A 272 -11.24 -2.61 2.03
N ARG A 273 -11.00 -3.25 3.19
CA ARG A 273 -10.12 -2.69 4.22
C ARG A 273 -8.67 -2.51 3.77
N LEU A 274 -8.20 -3.31 2.80
CA LEU A 274 -6.86 -3.16 2.26
C LEU A 274 -6.76 -1.88 1.42
N THR A 275 -7.71 -1.64 0.51
CA THR A 275 -7.71 -0.42 -0.31
C THR A 275 -7.87 0.82 0.56
N HIS A 276 -8.74 0.76 1.59
CA HIS A 276 -8.84 1.81 2.61
C HIS A 276 -7.50 2.06 3.31
N SER A 277 -6.85 1.02 3.84
CA SER A 277 -5.56 1.15 4.53
C SER A 277 -4.45 1.70 3.63
N LEU A 278 -4.47 1.38 2.33
CA LEU A 278 -3.52 1.93 1.35
C LEU A 278 -3.77 3.42 1.07
N GLU A 279 -5.03 3.83 1.02
CA GLU A 279 -5.43 5.23 0.89
C GLU A 279 -5.04 6.05 2.13
N VAL A 280 -5.33 5.53 3.34
CA VAL A 280 -4.89 6.11 4.61
C VAL A 280 -3.37 6.23 4.67
N ALA A 281 -2.64 5.21 4.21
CA ALA A 281 -1.19 5.24 4.15
C ALA A 281 -0.66 6.30 3.15
N GLN A 282 -1.33 6.50 2.02
CA GLN A 282 -0.94 7.52 1.06
C GLN A 282 -1.10 8.93 1.65
N VAL A 283 -2.25 9.23 2.26
CA VAL A 283 -2.48 10.52 2.95
C VAL A 283 -1.48 10.71 4.10
N GLY A 284 -1.26 9.67 4.91
CA GLY A 284 -0.34 9.71 6.04
C GLY A 284 1.10 9.99 5.65
N ARG A 285 1.58 9.41 4.54
CA ARG A 285 2.93 9.72 4.01
C ARG A 285 3.06 11.17 3.58
N GLU A 286 2.04 11.75 2.97
CA GLU A 286 2.03 13.16 2.56
C GLU A 286 2.09 14.09 3.77
N LEU A 287 1.23 13.84 4.77
CA LEU A 287 1.24 14.57 6.04
C LEU A 287 2.58 14.44 6.78
N ALA A 288 3.13 13.22 6.87
CA ALA A 288 4.42 12.96 7.49
C ALA A 288 5.54 13.77 6.82
N THR A 289 5.54 13.80 5.48
CA THR A 289 6.54 14.57 4.71
C THR A 289 6.42 16.06 4.98
N ALA A 290 5.21 16.63 4.96
CA ALA A 290 4.97 18.05 5.27
C ALA A 290 5.38 18.42 6.71
N LEU A 291 5.17 17.51 7.66
CA LEU A 291 5.54 17.67 9.07
C LEU A 291 7.00 17.29 9.38
N MET A 292 7.79 16.88 8.38
CA MET A 292 9.17 16.36 8.55
C MET A 292 9.25 15.23 9.59
N LEU A 293 8.25 14.36 9.63
CA LEU A 293 8.24 13.10 10.37
C LEU A 293 8.81 11.98 9.50
N SER A 294 9.08 10.81 10.08
CA SER A 294 9.44 9.64 9.28
C SER A 294 8.24 9.12 8.49
N PRO A 295 8.25 9.16 7.14
CA PRO A 295 7.14 8.65 6.35
C PRO A 295 6.94 7.15 6.53
N ASP A 296 8.01 6.40 6.83
CA ASP A 296 7.91 4.95 7.02
C ASP A 296 7.31 4.57 8.38
N VAL A 297 7.50 5.38 9.44
CA VAL A 297 6.82 5.16 10.74
C VAL A 297 5.32 5.41 10.58
N VAL A 298 4.93 6.52 9.95
CA VAL A 298 3.53 6.87 9.74
C VAL A 298 2.83 5.90 8.79
N ASP A 299 3.46 5.54 7.66
CA ASP A 299 2.94 4.55 6.71
C ASP A 299 2.75 3.18 7.40
N THR A 300 3.72 2.75 8.22
CA THR A 300 3.59 1.52 9.02
C THR A 300 2.37 1.57 9.94
N ALA A 301 2.14 2.69 10.64
CA ALA A 301 0.97 2.88 11.49
C ALA A 301 -0.34 2.86 10.68
N CYS A 302 -0.39 3.58 9.55
CA CYS A 302 -1.55 3.62 8.66
C CYS A 302 -1.89 2.24 8.07
N LEU A 303 -0.90 1.44 7.66
CA LEU A 303 -1.14 0.08 7.19
C LEU A 303 -1.62 -0.87 8.30
N ASN A 304 -1.27 -0.58 9.56
CA ASN A 304 -1.62 -1.40 10.69
C ASN A 304 -2.99 -1.08 11.32
N HIS A 305 -3.51 0.15 11.17
CA HIS A 305 -4.64 0.66 11.97
C HIS A 305 -5.85 -0.28 11.99
N ASP A 306 -6.09 -0.96 10.87
CA ASP A 306 -7.26 -1.80 10.64
C ASP A 306 -7.02 -3.31 10.78
N LEU A 307 -5.81 -3.77 11.10
CA LEU A 307 -5.45 -5.19 11.09
C LEU A 307 -6.32 -6.04 12.02
N GLY A 308 -6.64 -5.52 13.20
CA GLY A 308 -7.38 -6.23 14.23
C GLY A 308 -8.90 -6.28 14.03
N HIS A 309 -9.45 -5.63 12.99
CA HIS A 309 -10.88 -5.69 12.72
C HIS A 309 -11.32 -7.12 12.38
N PRO A 310 -12.34 -7.67 13.06
CA PRO A 310 -12.85 -9.00 12.77
C PRO A 310 -13.69 -9.01 11.48
N PRO A 311 -14.14 -10.20 11.01
CA PRO A 311 -15.15 -10.27 9.96
C PRO A 311 -16.35 -9.36 10.25
N PHE A 312 -16.91 -8.75 9.21
CA PHE A 312 -18.03 -7.80 9.30
C PHE A 312 -17.73 -6.50 10.09
N GLY A 313 -16.45 -6.16 10.29
CA GLY A 313 -16.02 -4.87 10.86
C GLY A 313 -16.55 -4.60 12.26
N HIS A 314 -17.00 -3.36 12.52
CA HIS A 314 -17.57 -2.94 13.81
C HIS A 314 -18.70 -3.85 14.33
N ASN A 315 -19.46 -4.46 13.42
CA ASN A 315 -20.51 -5.37 13.83
C ASN A 315 -19.95 -6.68 14.37
N GLY A 316 -18.85 -7.17 13.79
CA GLY A 316 -18.09 -8.29 14.32
C GLY A 316 -17.37 -7.96 15.62
N GLU A 317 -16.86 -6.73 15.78
CA GLU A 317 -16.26 -6.29 17.05
C GLU A 317 -17.27 -6.43 18.19
N ARG A 318 -18.51 -5.95 17.99
CA ARG A 318 -19.57 -6.13 18.98
C ARG A 318 -19.90 -7.60 19.23
N ALA A 319 -19.92 -8.43 18.19
CA ALA A 319 -20.19 -9.86 18.34
C ALA A 319 -19.14 -10.56 19.23
N LEU A 320 -17.86 -10.30 18.98
CA LEU A 320 -16.75 -10.87 19.74
C LEU A 320 -16.63 -10.25 21.13
N ASN A 321 -16.87 -8.94 21.27
CA ASN A 321 -16.86 -8.27 22.56
C ASN A 321 -17.93 -8.85 23.49
N ASP A 322 -19.15 -9.02 22.99
CA ASP A 322 -20.24 -9.66 23.75
C ASP A 322 -19.92 -11.12 24.09
N TRP A 323 -19.28 -11.87 23.18
CA TRP A 323 -18.94 -13.29 23.43
C TRP A 323 -17.80 -13.45 24.43
N ALA A 324 -16.87 -12.49 24.46
CA ALA A 324 -15.68 -12.48 25.29
C ALA A 324 -15.82 -11.60 26.55
N GLU A 325 -17.03 -11.17 26.91
CA GLU A 325 -17.28 -10.22 28.01
C GLU A 325 -16.63 -10.69 29.32
N ASP A 326 -16.71 -11.99 29.62
CA ASP A 326 -16.20 -12.60 30.84
C ASP A 326 -14.66 -12.68 30.91
N ILE A 327 -13.98 -12.43 29.78
CA ILE A 327 -12.50 -12.43 29.67
C ILE A 327 -11.94 -11.06 29.29
N GLY A 328 -12.70 -9.99 29.55
CA GLY A 328 -12.28 -8.60 29.29
C GLY A 328 -12.66 -8.06 27.90
N GLY A 329 -13.52 -8.75 27.15
CA GLY A 329 -14.09 -8.25 25.90
C GLY A 329 -13.15 -8.29 24.70
N PHE A 330 -13.45 -7.47 23.69
CA PHE A 330 -12.71 -7.37 22.43
C PHE A 330 -12.66 -5.93 21.92
N GLU A 331 -11.49 -5.50 21.48
CA GLU A 331 -11.26 -4.21 20.81
C GLU A 331 -10.30 -4.40 19.64
N GLY A 332 -10.65 -3.89 18.45
CA GLY A 332 -9.87 -4.08 17.22
C GLY A 332 -8.46 -3.50 17.27
N ASN A 333 -8.24 -2.33 17.87
CA ASN A 333 -6.93 -1.70 18.07
C ASN A 333 -6.07 -2.49 19.07
N ALA A 334 -6.67 -3.01 20.14
CA ALA A 334 -5.97 -3.93 21.04
C ALA A 334 -5.59 -5.24 20.31
N GLN A 335 -6.46 -5.73 19.42
CA GLN A 335 -6.17 -6.85 18.55
C GLN A 335 -5.07 -6.52 17.53
N THR A 336 -5.01 -5.31 16.98
CA THR A 336 -3.93 -4.86 16.10
C THR A 336 -2.59 -4.96 16.82
N LEU A 337 -2.47 -4.45 18.05
CA LEU A 337 -1.24 -4.56 18.84
C LEU A 337 -0.86 -6.04 19.03
N ARG A 338 -1.80 -6.86 19.50
CA ARG A 338 -1.61 -8.31 19.68
C ARG A 338 -1.15 -9.02 18.40
N ILE A 339 -1.71 -8.67 17.24
CA ILE A 339 -1.30 -9.24 15.95
C ILE A 339 0.18 -8.93 15.67
N VAL A 340 0.57 -7.66 15.76
CA VAL A 340 1.93 -7.23 15.39
C VAL A 340 2.99 -7.59 16.43
N THR A 341 2.61 -7.86 17.68
CA THR A 341 3.55 -8.23 18.77
C THR A 341 3.52 -9.71 19.14
N ARG A 342 2.54 -10.49 18.67
CA ARG A 342 2.37 -11.89 19.08
C ARG A 342 1.93 -12.84 17.98
N LEU A 343 0.85 -12.53 17.26
CA LEU A 343 0.19 -13.54 16.41
C LEU A 343 0.83 -13.70 15.02
N GLU A 344 1.38 -12.65 14.43
CA GLU A 344 2.04 -12.78 13.12
C GLU A 344 3.34 -13.60 13.23
N PRO A 345 3.48 -14.73 12.51
CA PRO A 345 4.65 -15.58 12.65
C PRO A 345 5.85 -15.00 11.89
N LYS A 346 6.67 -14.20 12.57
CA LYS A 346 7.89 -13.63 11.98
C LYS A 346 9.13 -13.71 12.85
N VAL A 347 9.03 -13.43 14.15
CA VAL A 347 10.17 -13.49 15.10
C VAL A 347 9.79 -14.38 16.28
N ILE A 348 10.57 -15.44 16.50
CA ILE A 348 10.40 -16.39 17.61
C ILE A 348 11.69 -16.40 18.44
N GLY A 349 11.56 -16.30 19.75
CA GLY A 349 12.67 -16.38 20.71
C GLY A 349 13.22 -17.79 20.87
N ALA A 350 14.38 -17.91 21.50
CA ALA A 350 15.03 -19.19 21.77
C ALA A 350 14.19 -20.12 22.68
N ASP A 351 13.31 -19.55 23.49
CA ASP A 351 12.36 -20.22 24.36
C ASP A 351 11.02 -20.56 23.66
N GLY A 352 10.90 -20.27 22.37
CA GLY A 352 9.66 -20.45 21.59
C GLY A 352 8.67 -19.29 21.71
N THR A 353 8.96 -18.24 22.48
CA THR A 353 8.07 -17.09 22.63
C THR A 353 7.95 -16.33 21.30
N SER A 354 6.74 -16.10 20.83
CA SER A 354 6.50 -15.25 19.65
C SER A 354 6.59 -13.76 19.99
N PHE A 355 7.26 -13.01 19.12
CA PHE A 355 7.37 -11.55 19.16
C PHE A 355 6.65 -10.88 17.99
N GLY A 356 5.79 -11.62 17.29
CA GLY A 356 5.04 -11.10 16.16
C GLY A 356 5.97 -10.64 15.04
N LEU A 357 5.68 -9.44 14.52
CA LEU A 357 6.53 -8.70 13.58
C LEU A 357 7.70 -7.98 14.27
N ASN A 358 7.75 -7.94 15.60
CA ASN A 358 8.79 -7.29 16.42
C ASN A 358 9.19 -5.89 15.87
N LEU A 359 8.19 -5.04 15.61
CA LEU A 359 8.39 -3.69 15.08
C LEU A 359 9.18 -2.80 16.06
N THR A 360 9.75 -1.70 15.58
CA THR A 360 10.43 -0.73 16.45
C THR A 360 9.46 -0.03 17.41
N ARG A 361 10.01 0.52 18.50
CA ARG A 361 9.27 1.28 19.52
C ARG A 361 8.43 2.39 18.90
N ALA A 362 9.01 3.17 17.99
CA ALA A 362 8.30 4.27 17.33
C ALA A 362 7.14 3.78 16.46
N SER A 363 7.34 2.73 15.66
CA SER A 363 6.30 2.16 14.81
C SER A 363 5.15 1.54 15.62
N LEU A 364 5.46 0.86 16.72
CA LEU A 364 4.44 0.30 17.61
C LEU A 364 3.61 1.40 18.28
N ASP A 365 4.27 2.43 18.80
CA ASP A 365 3.60 3.54 19.47
C ASP A 365 2.76 4.37 18.49
N ALA A 366 3.24 4.58 17.26
CA ALA A 366 2.48 5.21 16.19
C ALA A 366 1.23 4.41 15.78
N THR A 367 1.28 3.07 15.90
CA THR A 367 0.14 2.18 15.66
C THR A 367 -0.89 2.21 16.81
N CYS A 368 -0.51 2.70 17.99
CA CYS A 368 -1.33 2.65 19.20
C CYS A 368 -2.33 3.81 19.28
N LYS A 369 -3.53 3.63 18.72
CA LYS A 369 -4.63 4.62 18.78
C LYS A 369 -5.09 4.95 20.20
N TYR A 370 -5.12 3.95 21.09
CA TYR A 370 -5.58 4.09 22.47
C TYR A 370 -4.45 3.73 23.45
N PRO A 371 -3.59 4.69 23.85
CA PRO A 371 -2.45 4.44 24.74
C PRO A 371 -2.87 4.26 26.21
N TRP A 372 -3.80 3.34 26.47
CA TRP A 372 -4.27 2.94 27.80
C TRP A 372 -4.79 1.50 27.80
N THR A 373 -4.80 0.89 29.00
CA THR A 373 -5.16 -0.51 29.22
C THR A 373 -6.67 -0.72 29.37
N ALA A 374 -7.11 -1.98 29.28
CA ALA A 374 -8.49 -2.39 29.51
C ALA A 374 -9.00 -2.14 30.94
N ASP A 375 -8.11 -1.96 31.92
CA ASP A 375 -8.47 -1.63 33.31
C ASP A 375 -8.96 -0.19 33.48
N GLN A 376 -8.61 0.71 32.56
CA GLN A 376 -9.02 2.10 32.60
C GLN A 376 -9.51 2.60 31.23
N PRO A 377 -10.53 1.94 30.66
CA PRO A 377 -10.98 2.22 29.31
C PRO A 377 -11.73 3.57 29.26
N LEU A 378 -11.83 4.16 28.07
CA LEU A 378 -12.55 5.42 27.85
C LEU A 378 -13.70 5.22 26.86
N PRO A 379 -14.87 5.83 27.08
CA PRO A 379 -15.97 5.73 26.12
C PRO A 379 -15.66 6.50 24.82
N ASP A 380 -15.99 5.91 23.68
CA ASP A 380 -16.12 6.63 22.40
C ASP A 380 -17.42 7.47 22.38
N PRO A 381 -17.65 8.33 21.37
CA PRO A 381 -18.90 9.09 21.25
C PRO A 381 -20.18 8.23 21.22
N GLY A 382 -20.06 6.95 20.83
CA GLY A 382 -21.15 5.97 20.86
C GLY A 382 -21.30 5.23 22.20
N GLY A 383 -20.53 5.61 23.21
CA GLY A 383 -20.55 5.03 24.56
C GLY A 383 -19.78 3.71 24.70
N ARG A 384 -19.08 3.22 23.67
CA ARG A 384 -18.30 1.98 23.73
C ARG A 384 -16.97 2.23 24.43
N LEU A 385 -16.65 1.39 25.40
CA LEU A 385 -15.37 1.45 26.10
C LEU A 385 -14.23 1.01 25.17
N LYS A 386 -13.27 1.91 24.96
CA LYS A 386 -12.08 1.74 24.13
C LYS A 386 -10.84 1.53 24.97
N PHE A 387 -9.95 0.64 24.53
CA PHE A 387 -8.63 0.35 25.10
C PHE A 387 -7.70 -0.19 24.00
N GLY A 388 -6.39 -0.09 24.18
CA GLY A 388 -5.42 -0.42 23.12
C GLY A 388 -4.54 -1.62 23.38
N VAL A 389 -4.71 -2.33 24.50
CA VAL A 389 -3.88 -3.49 24.87
C VAL A 389 -4.64 -4.47 25.75
N TYR A 390 -4.45 -5.76 25.49
CA TYR A 390 -4.91 -6.86 26.36
C TYR A 390 -3.87 -7.17 27.45
N PRO A 391 -4.27 -7.72 28.62
CA PRO A 391 -3.34 -8.03 29.72
C PRO A 391 -2.09 -8.81 29.30
N ASP A 392 -2.22 -9.80 28.42
CA ASP A 392 -1.11 -10.63 27.91
C ASP A 392 -0.07 -9.83 27.10
N ASP A 393 -0.45 -8.67 26.58
CA ASP A 393 0.35 -7.82 25.70
C ASP A 393 0.84 -6.54 26.44
N GLU A 394 0.50 -6.40 27.72
CA GLU A 394 0.97 -5.29 28.56
C GLU A 394 2.49 -5.20 28.72
N PRO A 395 3.28 -6.29 28.80
CA PRO A 395 4.73 -6.17 28.92
C PRO A 395 5.37 -5.39 27.77
N VAL A 396 4.98 -5.70 26.51
CA VAL A 396 5.47 -4.97 25.33
C VAL A 396 4.89 -3.57 25.25
N PHE A 397 3.61 -3.38 25.63
CA PHE A 397 2.99 -2.05 25.69
C PHE A 397 3.69 -1.12 26.69
N ARG A 398 3.99 -1.60 27.90
CA ARG A 398 4.70 -0.82 28.93
C ARG A 398 6.11 -0.45 28.48
N TRP A 399 6.83 -1.39 27.84
CA TRP A 399 8.13 -1.10 27.24
C TRP A 399 8.02 -0.06 26.11
N MET A 400 7.00 -0.15 25.27
CA MET A 400 6.76 0.79 24.18
C MET A 400 6.46 2.21 24.70
N ARG A 401 5.75 2.30 25.83
CA ARG A 401 5.31 3.55 26.47
C ARG A 401 6.28 4.06 27.54
N GLU A 402 7.45 3.44 27.70
CA GLU A 402 8.46 3.91 28.65
C GLU A 402 8.87 5.35 28.33
N GLY A 403 8.80 6.25 29.31
CA GLY A 403 9.08 7.69 29.13
C GLY A 403 7.96 8.50 28.48
N ALA A 404 6.84 7.87 28.06
CA ALA A 404 5.72 8.57 27.45
C ALA A 404 4.89 9.37 28.48
N PRO A 405 4.39 10.57 28.13
CA PRO A 405 3.59 11.37 29.06
C PRO A 405 2.15 10.85 29.18
N GLY A 406 1.92 9.97 30.17
CA GLY A 406 0.57 9.46 30.46
C GLY A 406 -0.10 8.80 29.24
N ARG A 407 -1.32 9.25 28.94
CA ARG A 407 -2.16 8.74 27.82
C ARG A 407 -2.01 9.53 26.52
N VAL A 408 -0.95 10.34 26.41
CA VAL A 408 -0.75 11.18 25.23
C VAL A 408 -0.31 10.32 24.04
N ARG A 409 -0.95 10.52 22.89
CA ARG A 409 -0.52 9.92 21.61
C ARG A 409 0.73 10.64 21.11
N CYS A 410 1.63 9.89 20.47
CA CYS A 410 2.68 10.53 19.70
C CYS A 410 2.09 11.20 18.44
N ILE A 411 2.77 12.20 17.90
CA ILE A 411 2.30 12.91 16.71
C ILE A 411 2.13 11.96 15.52
N GLU A 412 2.94 10.89 15.41
CA GLU A 412 2.80 9.94 14.31
C GLU A 412 1.47 9.16 14.38
N ALA A 413 1.01 8.82 15.59
CA ALA A 413 -0.30 8.23 15.81
C ALA A 413 -1.43 9.22 15.51
N GLU A 414 -1.25 10.50 15.84
CA GLU A 414 -2.22 11.56 15.51
C GLU A 414 -2.30 11.82 14.00
N VAL A 415 -1.18 11.73 13.28
CA VAL A 415 -1.16 11.81 11.80
C VAL A 415 -1.87 10.62 11.18
N MET A 416 -1.64 9.40 11.69
CA MET A 416 -2.39 8.22 11.24
C MET A 416 -3.89 8.38 11.47
N ASP A 417 -4.30 8.86 12.65
CA ASP A 417 -5.71 9.07 13.00
C ASP A 417 -6.37 10.14 12.13
N LEU A 418 -5.67 11.25 11.85
CA LEU A 418 -6.15 12.28 10.91
C LEU A 418 -6.23 11.74 9.48
N SER A 419 -5.27 10.90 9.06
CA SER A 419 -5.28 10.30 7.72
C SER A 419 -6.48 9.38 7.53
N ASP A 420 -6.80 8.58 8.55
CA ASP A 420 -7.99 7.74 8.59
C ASP A 420 -9.26 8.59 8.52
N ASP A 421 -9.33 9.68 9.29
CA ASP A 421 -10.46 10.60 9.27
C ASP A 421 -10.68 11.32 7.93
N ILE A 422 -9.60 11.73 7.25
CA ILE A 422 -9.66 12.34 5.92
C ILE A 422 -10.10 11.31 4.89
N ALA A 423 -9.48 10.13 4.86
CA ALA A 423 -9.83 9.07 3.92
C ALA A 423 -11.30 8.65 4.14
N TYR A 424 -11.67 8.34 5.38
CA TYR A 424 -13.02 7.94 5.73
C TYR A 424 -14.08 8.98 5.34
N SER A 425 -13.83 10.27 5.57
CA SER A 425 -14.80 11.31 5.23
C SER A 425 -14.96 11.55 3.72
N VAL A 426 -13.87 11.48 2.95
CA VAL A 426 -13.87 11.84 1.52
C VAL A 426 -14.12 10.63 0.61
N HIS A 427 -13.48 9.50 0.90
CA HIS A 427 -13.59 8.29 0.09
C HIS A 427 -14.94 7.60 0.25
N ASP A 428 -15.51 7.54 1.46
CA ASP A 428 -16.87 7.01 1.61
C ASP A 428 -17.89 7.91 0.91
N PHE A 429 -17.68 9.23 0.91
CA PHE A 429 -18.51 10.17 0.16
C PHE A 429 -18.45 9.91 -1.35
N GLU A 430 -17.25 9.67 -1.88
CA GLU A 430 -17.07 9.24 -3.26
C GLU A 430 -17.84 7.95 -3.58
N ASP A 431 -17.65 6.92 -2.77
CA ASP A 431 -18.26 5.60 -2.99
C ASP A 431 -19.78 5.67 -2.88
N ALA A 432 -20.31 6.51 -1.98
CA ALA A 432 -21.75 6.71 -1.84
C ALA A 432 -22.37 7.32 -3.12
N ILE A 433 -21.66 8.24 -3.79
CA ILE A 433 -22.10 8.80 -5.08
C ILE A 433 -22.00 7.74 -6.18
N VAL A 434 -20.86 7.06 -6.31
CA VAL A 434 -20.62 6.06 -7.35
C VAL A 434 -21.62 4.91 -7.27
N ASN A 435 -22.00 4.50 -6.06
CA ASN A 435 -22.98 3.44 -5.84
C ASN A 435 -24.45 3.92 -5.85
N GLY A 436 -24.70 5.21 -6.09
CA GLY A 436 -26.05 5.78 -6.17
C GLY A 436 -26.78 5.88 -4.83
N TYR A 437 -26.07 5.79 -3.70
CA TYR A 437 -26.63 6.09 -2.38
C TYR A 437 -26.80 7.58 -2.15
N LEU A 438 -26.01 8.39 -2.85
CA LEU A 438 -25.97 9.83 -2.72
C LEU A 438 -26.13 10.50 -4.08
N ASP A 439 -27.08 11.44 -4.17
CA ASP A 439 -27.26 12.29 -5.35
C ASP A 439 -26.73 13.71 -5.05
N PRO A 440 -25.63 14.14 -5.70
CA PRO A 440 -25.07 15.47 -5.53
C PRO A 440 -26.06 16.60 -5.86
N ALA A 441 -27.03 16.37 -6.75
CA ALA A 441 -28.04 17.37 -7.09
C ALA A 441 -28.94 17.67 -5.89
N ARG A 442 -29.33 16.63 -5.13
CA ARG A 442 -30.15 16.77 -3.92
C ARG A 442 -29.40 17.45 -2.79
N LEU A 443 -28.10 17.20 -2.66
CA LEU A 443 -27.26 17.87 -1.66
C LEU A 443 -27.13 19.37 -1.91
N ALA A 444 -27.25 19.81 -3.17
CA ALA A 444 -27.18 21.21 -3.56
C ALA A 444 -28.55 21.91 -3.58
N ASP A 445 -29.66 21.19 -3.34
CA ASP A 445 -31.00 21.77 -3.30
C ASP A 445 -31.24 22.47 -1.96
N PRO A 446 -31.41 23.82 -1.93
CA PRO A 446 -31.66 24.55 -0.69
C PRO A 446 -32.91 24.08 0.06
N GLN A 447 -33.89 23.46 -0.61
CA GLN A 447 -35.10 22.94 0.03
C GLN A 447 -34.81 21.70 0.90
N GLU A 448 -33.76 20.94 0.59
CA GLU A 448 -33.37 19.73 1.31
C GLU A 448 -32.40 20.03 2.47
N HIS A 449 -31.79 21.21 2.50
CA HIS A 449 -30.73 21.56 3.45
C HIS A 449 -31.17 21.48 4.92
N GLU A 450 -32.37 21.94 5.28
CA GLU A 450 -32.85 21.91 6.68
C GLU A 450 -33.02 20.47 7.20
N ALA A 451 -33.54 19.58 6.36
CA ALA A 451 -33.68 18.16 6.70
C ALA A 451 -32.31 17.49 6.77
N LEU A 452 -31.43 17.77 5.79
CA LEU A 452 -30.07 17.24 5.74
C LEU A 452 -29.25 17.66 6.96
N LEU A 453 -29.24 18.95 7.32
CA LEU A 453 -28.51 19.47 8.48
C LEU A 453 -29.02 18.86 9.79
N SER A 454 -30.33 18.64 9.91
CA SER A 454 -30.91 17.96 11.06
C SER A 454 -30.44 16.51 11.17
N ALA A 455 -30.33 15.81 10.04
CA ALA A 455 -29.82 14.44 9.98
C ALA A 455 -28.31 14.37 10.28
N ILE A 456 -27.52 15.29 9.71
CA ILE A 456 -26.08 15.44 9.99
C ILE A 456 -25.85 15.69 11.48
N GLN A 457 -26.55 16.66 12.08
CA GLN A 457 -26.43 17.01 13.50
C GLN A 457 -26.76 15.80 14.40
N SER A 458 -27.81 15.05 14.05
CA SER A 458 -28.20 13.87 14.80
C SER A 458 -27.11 12.78 14.78
N TRP A 459 -26.33 12.72 13.70
CA TRP A 459 -25.24 11.76 13.54
C TRP A 459 -23.94 12.20 14.20
N VAL A 460 -23.50 13.43 13.96
CA VAL A 460 -22.23 13.97 14.48
C VAL A 460 -22.33 14.40 15.96
N GLY A 461 -23.54 14.44 16.51
CA GLY A 461 -23.80 14.91 17.86
C GLY A 461 -23.78 16.44 17.97
N PHE A 462 -23.79 16.95 19.19
CA PHE A 462 -23.88 18.40 19.49
C PHE A 462 -22.50 19.08 19.69
N GLY A 463 -21.43 18.46 19.19
CA GLY A 463 -20.08 19.04 19.24
C GLY A 463 -19.91 20.25 18.31
N PHE A 464 -20.73 20.34 17.27
CA PHE A 464 -20.75 21.44 16.31
C PHE A 464 -22.09 22.18 16.36
N GLY A 465 -22.05 23.50 16.22
CA GLY A 465 -23.26 24.30 16.09
C GLY A 465 -23.98 24.03 14.77
N ARG A 466 -25.31 24.17 14.72
CA ARG A 466 -26.07 23.99 13.47
C ARG A 466 -25.60 24.96 12.38
N ASP A 467 -25.35 26.22 12.75
CA ASP A 467 -24.86 27.25 11.81
C ASP A 467 -23.45 26.93 11.30
N GLU A 468 -22.60 26.35 12.16
CA GLU A 468 -21.25 25.91 11.77
C GLU A 468 -21.29 24.76 10.75
N LEU A 469 -22.19 23.80 10.94
CA LEU A 469 -22.44 22.72 9.98
C LEU A 469 -23.04 23.25 8.66
N ALA A 470 -23.93 24.23 8.74
CA ALA A 470 -24.51 24.89 7.56
C ALA A 470 -23.44 25.62 6.74
N ASP A 471 -22.57 26.38 7.41
CA ASP A 471 -21.44 27.07 6.78
C ASP A 471 -20.44 26.08 6.16
N ALA A 472 -20.18 24.96 6.83
CA ALA A 472 -19.33 23.89 6.31
C ALA A 472 -19.91 23.23 5.05
N LEU A 473 -21.20 22.87 5.08
CA LEU A 473 -21.91 22.35 3.90
C LEU A 473 -21.83 23.35 2.75
N PHE A 474 -22.11 24.62 3.02
CA PHE A 474 -22.05 25.68 2.02
C PHE A 474 -20.67 25.83 1.37
N ARG A 475 -19.58 25.74 2.15
CA ARG A 475 -18.22 25.77 1.61
C ARG A 475 -17.94 24.58 0.69
N ILE A 476 -18.34 23.37 1.09
CA ILE A 476 -18.16 22.14 0.30
C ILE A 476 -18.90 22.25 -1.04
N LEU A 477 -20.17 22.68 -1.02
CA LEU A 477 -21.01 22.81 -2.22
C LEU A 477 -20.51 23.87 -3.22
N ARG A 478 -19.62 24.78 -2.77
CA ARG A 478 -19.05 25.86 -3.59
C ARG A 478 -17.64 25.59 -4.07
N LEU A 479 -17.10 24.40 -3.83
CA LEU A 479 -15.82 24.01 -4.39
C LEU A 479 -15.90 24.02 -5.93
N PRO A 480 -14.84 24.46 -6.65
CA PRO A 480 -14.85 24.54 -8.11
C PRO A 480 -15.19 23.20 -8.78
N GLU A 481 -14.68 22.11 -8.19
CA GLU A 481 -14.89 20.75 -8.68
C GLU A 481 -16.25 20.16 -8.28
N TRP A 482 -17.08 20.88 -7.51
CA TRP A 482 -18.40 20.39 -7.10
C TRP A 482 -19.26 20.02 -8.31
N LEU A 483 -19.80 18.80 -8.30
CA LEU A 483 -20.59 18.26 -9.40
C LEU A 483 -22.09 18.50 -9.16
N PRO A 484 -22.80 19.19 -10.06
CA PRO A 484 -24.24 19.45 -9.92
C PRO A 484 -25.11 18.21 -10.17
N ALA A 485 -24.57 17.21 -10.85
CA ALA A 485 -25.21 15.92 -11.10
C ALA A 485 -24.12 14.85 -11.32
N PHE A 486 -24.47 13.59 -11.10
CA PHE A 486 -23.60 12.45 -11.39
C PHE A 486 -24.34 11.42 -12.26
N ASP A 487 -23.84 11.20 -13.47
CA ASP A 487 -24.45 10.30 -14.47
C ASP A 487 -23.61 9.04 -14.76
N GLY A 488 -22.53 8.82 -13.99
CA GLY A 488 -21.62 7.68 -14.17
C GLY A 488 -20.74 7.73 -15.42
N THR A 489 -20.77 8.82 -16.20
CA THR A 489 -19.88 8.98 -17.36
C THR A 489 -18.42 9.18 -16.91
N ARG A 490 -17.48 8.95 -17.83
CA ARG A 490 -16.05 9.22 -17.58
C ARG A 490 -15.79 10.65 -17.13
N ALA A 491 -16.52 11.62 -17.66
CA ALA A 491 -16.39 13.02 -17.30
C ALA A 491 -16.86 13.28 -15.85
N SER A 492 -18.02 12.73 -15.47
CA SER A 492 -18.55 12.83 -14.11
C SER A 492 -17.64 12.13 -13.09
N LEU A 493 -17.11 10.95 -13.43
CA LEU A 493 -16.13 10.24 -12.60
C LEU A 493 -14.82 11.02 -12.44
N ALA A 494 -14.28 11.61 -13.52
CA ALA A 494 -13.07 12.42 -13.45
C ALA A 494 -13.28 13.66 -12.57
N ARG A 495 -14.43 14.34 -12.69
CA ARG A 495 -14.77 15.49 -11.84
C ARG A 495 -14.94 15.11 -10.38
N LEU A 496 -15.58 13.97 -10.09
CA LEU A 496 -15.68 13.45 -8.73
C LEU A 496 -14.30 13.14 -8.14
N LYS A 497 -13.40 12.53 -8.92
CA LYS A 497 -12.00 12.27 -8.51
C LYS A 497 -11.20 13.56 -8.27
N ASN A 498 -11.46 14.61 -9.04
CA ASN A 498 -10.85 15.92 -8.79
C ASN A 498 -11.39 16.55 -7.49
N LEU A 499 -12.71 16.48 -7.25
CA LEU A 499 -13.32 16.98 -6.02
C LEU A 499 -12.75 16.28 -4.78
N THR A 500 -12.63 14.95 -4.82
CA THR A 500 -12.06 14.18 -3.70
C THR A 500 -10.59 14.53 -3.47
N SER A 501 -9.80 14.66 -4.53
CA SER A 501 -8.40 15.07 -4.45
C SER A 501 -8.24 16.49 -3.88
N ASP A 502 -9.10 17.44 -4.27
CA ASP A 502 -9.08 18.80 -3.74
C ASP A 502 -9.46 18.85 -2.25
N LEU A 503 -10.48 18.09 -1.83
CA LEU A 503 -10.87 17.95 -0.42
C LEU A 503 -9.72 17.40 0.43
N ILE A 504 -9.12 16.28 0.02
CA ILE A 504 -7.99 15.65 0.73
C ILE A 504 -6.82 16.62 0.82
N GLY A 505 -6.41 17.22 -0.31
CA GLY A 505 -5.30 18.16 -0.34
C GLY A 505 -5.55 19.40 0.51
N ARG A 506 -6.78 19.92 0.54
CA ARG A 506 -7.15 21.08 1.35
C ARG A 506 -7.12 20.75 2.85
N PHE A 507 -7.69 19.64 3.27
CA PHE A 507 -7.67 19.19 4.67
C PHE A 507 -6.24 18.95 5.15
N ALA A 508 -5.44 18.22 4.36
CA ALA A 508 -4.06 17.93 4.67
C ALA A 508 -3.20 19.20 4.76
N ARG A 509 -3.30 20.12 3.79
CA ARG A 509 -2.56 21.39 3.82
C ARG A 509 -2.95 22.25 5.02
N ALA A 510 -4.24 22.35 5.32
CA ALA A 510 -4.72 23.17 6.43
C ALA A 510 -4.22 22.65 7.78
N ALA A 511 -4.31 21.34 8.02
CA ALA A 511 -3.82 20.72 9.24
C ALA A 511 -2.28 20.83 9.38
N THR A 512 -1.54 20.59 8.30
CA THR A 512 -0.06 20.67 8.33
C THR A 512 0.43 22.11 8.55
N THR A 513 -0.22 23.09 7.91
CA THR A 513 0.08 24.52 8.10
C THR A 513 -0.18 24.94 9.54
N ALA A 514 -1.37 24.66 10.07
CA ALA A 514 -1.74 25.02 11.44
C ALA A 514 -0.83 24.34 12.48
N THR A 515 -0.43 23.09 12.23
CA THR A 515 0.53 22.36 13.08
C THR A 515 1.89 23.04 13.08
N ARG A 516 2.41 23.44 11.91
CA ARG A 516 3.70 24.14 11.79
C ARG A 516 3.71 25.53 12.39
N GLU A 517 2.62 26.27 12.26
CA GLU A 517 2.45 27.58 12.88
C GLU A 517 2.42 27.47 14.41
N ARG A 518 1.78 26.40 14.94
CA ARG A 518 1.69 26.16 16.38
C ARG A 518 3.02 25.70 16.99
N TYR A 519 3.78 24.88 16.27
CA TYR A 519 5.04 24.28 16.74
C TYR A 519 6.21 24.71 15.83
N PRO A 520 6.86 25.84 16.12
CA PRO A 520 7.92 26.42 15.27
C PRO A 520 9.26 25.68 15.35
N GLN A 521 9.39 24.73 16.28
CA GLN A 521 10.59 23.92 16.45
C GLN A 521 10.88 23.04 15.21
N ALA A 522 12.16 22.76 14.96
CA ALA A 522 12.59 22.03 13.77
C ALA A 522 12.06 20.58 13.70
N THR A 523 11.94 19.94 14.87
CA THR A 523 11.58 18.51 14.99
C THR A 523 10.29 18.37 15.80
N LEU A 524 9.30 17.70 15.22
CA LEU A 524 7.97 17.51 15.82
C LEU A 524 7.74 16.08 16.33
N THR A 525 8.73 15.21 16.25
CA THR A 525 8.63 13.76 16.44
C THR A 525 8.14 13.37 17.84
N ARG A 526 7.57 12.16 17.93
CA ARG A 526 7.16 11.53 19.19
C ARG A 526 6.18 12.42 19.96
N TYR A 527 6.53 12.86 21.15
CA TYR A 527 5.66 13.64 22.05
C TYR A 527 5.98 15.14 22.06
N SER A 528 6.79 15.63 21.12
CA SER A 528 7.23 17.03 21.12
C SER A 528 6.20 17.99 20.53
N ALA A 529 5.18 17.50 19.84
CA ALA A 529 4.12 18.29 19.21
C ALA A 529 2.82 17.48 19.07
N HIS A 530 1.75 18.18 18.69
CA HIS A 530 0.44 17.61 18.37
C HIS A 530 -0.05 18.09 17.02
N VAL A 531 -0.81 17.25 16.30
CA VAL A 531 -1.52 17.66 15.09
C VAL A 531 -2.58 18.69 15.46
N VAL A 532 -2.60 19.81 14.74
CA VAL A 532 -3.61 20.85 14.87
C VAL A 532 -4.52 20.79 13.65
N VAL A 533 -5.79 20.43 13.87
CA VAL A 533 -6.83 20.47 12.83
C VAL A 533 -7.64 21.75 13.03
N PRO A 534 -7.68 22.67 12.05
CA PRO A 534 -8.52 23.86 12.17
C PRO A 534 -10.00 23.49 12.31
N ALA A 535 -10.74 24.19 13.19
CA ALA A 535 -12.18 23.94 13.42
C ALA A 535 -13.01 23.94 12.12
N VAL A 536 -12.64 24.79 11.15
CA VAL A 536 -13.30 24.84 9.85
C VAL A 536 -13.20 23.51 9.07
N VAL A 537 -12.07 22.80 9.20
CA VAL A 537 -11.80 21.51 8.58
C VAL A 537 -12.50 20.39 9.36
N GLU A 538 -12.48 20.46 10.70
CA GLU A 538 -13.23 19.52 11.54
C GLU A 538 -14.73 19.55 11.20
N ALA A 539 -15.32 20.74 11.08
CA ALA A 539 -16.73 20.91 10.71
C ALA A 539 -17.04 20.35 9.31
N GLU A 540 -16.16 20.52 8.33
CA GLU A 540 -16.35 19.99 6.98
C GLU A 540 -16.22 18.47 6.92
N MET A 541 -15.24 17.90 7.60
CA MET A 541 -15.15 16.44 7.76
C MET A 541 -16.37 15.89 8.51
N ALA A 542 -16.86 16.60 9.53
CA ALA A 542 -18.08 16.23 10.23
C ALA A 542 -19.31 16.26 9.31
N VAL A 543 -19.46 17.28 8.47
CA VAL A 543 -20.54 17.34 7.46
C VAL A 543 -20.47 16.15 6.51
N LEU A 544 -19.30 15.84 5.94
CA LEU A 544 -19.14 14.69 5.04
C LEU A 544 -19.49 13.37 5.74
N LYS A 545 -18.94 13.12 6.94
CA LYS A 545 -19.26 11.93 7.75
C LYS A 545 -20.76 11.88 8.09
N GLY A 546 -21.37 13.02 8.39
CA GLY A 546 -22.79 13.15 8.71
C GLY A 546 -23.70 12.84 7.52
N ILE A 547 -23.33 13.29 6.31
CA ILE A 547 -24.05 12.96 5.07
C ILE A 547 -24.06 11.44 4.86
N ILE A 548 -22.92 10.78 5.05
CA ILE A 548 -22.81 9.33 4.90
C ILE A 548 -23.60 8.60 5.98
N GLY A 549 -23.49 9.03 7.23
CA GLY A 549 -24.29 8.48 8.34
C GLY A 549 -25.80 8.59 8.07
N ALA A 550 -26.24 9.76 7.62
CA ALA A 550 -27.64 10.06 7.35
C ALA A 550 -28.24 9.29 6.16
N THR A 551 -27.43 8.90 5.17
CA THR A 551 -27.91 8.29 3.92
C THR A 551 -27.60 6.79 3.80
N VAL A 552 -26.45 6.34 4.31
CA VAL A 552 -25.96 4.96 4.17
C VAL A 552 -26.25 4.12 5.40
N VAL A 553 -26.09 4.68 6.60
CA VAL A 553 -26.17 3.91 7.86
C VAL A 553 -27.61 3.84 8.39
N SER A 554 -28.42 4.84 8.08
CA SER A 554 -29.86 4.92 8.42
C SER A 554 -30.76 3.99 7.61
N ILE A 555 -30.22 3.24 6.64
CA ILE A 555 -31.00 2.33 5.79
C ILE A 555 -31.59 1.20 6.67
N ASP A 556 -32.88 1.32 7.00
CA ASP A 556 -33.62 0.41 7.89
C ASP A 556 -33.52 -1.08 7.51
N GLY A 557 -33.22 -1.39 6.24
CA GLY A 557 -33.00 -2.76 5.75
C GLY A 557 -31.73 -3.45 6.29
N ARG A 558 -30.77 -2.73 6.88
CA ARG A 558 -29.49 -3.32 7.36
C ARG A 558 -29.55 -3.86 8.79
N LYS A 559 -30.59 -3.55 9.57
CA LYS A 559 -30.69 -3.98 10.98
C LYS A 559 -30.74 -5.50 11.13
N GLU A 560 -31.54 -6.19 10.32
CA GLU A 560 -31.63 -7.66 10.35
C GLU A 560 -30.33 -8.32 9.87
N LEU A 561 -29.73 -7.78 8.81
CA LEU A 561 -28.42 -8.20 8.32
C LEU A 561 -27.34 -8.11 9.41
N TYR A 562 -27.29 -6.99 10.13
CA TYR A 562 -26.33 -6.85 11.22
C TYR A 562 -26.60 -7.85 12.36
N LYS A 563 -27.86 -8.15 12.69
CA LYS A 563 -28.17 -9.18 13.69
C LYS A 563 -27.65 -10.55 13.25
N GLU A 564 -27.86 -10.92 12.00
CA GLU A 564 -27.44 -12.23 11.49
C GLU A 564 -25.92 -12.36 11.42
N GLN A 565 -25.20 -11.34 10.96
CA GLN A 565 -23.73 -11.30 11.02
C GLN A 565 -23.18 -11.53 12.44
N ARG A 566 -23.77 -10.89 13.46
CA ARG A 566 -23.35 -11.12 14.86
C ARG A 566 -23.65 -12.54 15.31
N ARG A 567 -24.82 -13.06 14.94
CA ARG A 567 -25.24 -14.42 15.28
C ARG A 567 -24.29 -15.46 14.69
N VAL A 568 -23.89 -15.30 13.44
CA VAL A 568 -22.90 -16.17 12.75
C VAL A 568 -21.59 -16.20 13.53
N LEU A 569 -21.02 -15.04 13.88
CA LEU A 569 -19.73 -15.02 14.59
C LEU A 569 -19.82 -15.59 16.01
N LYS A 570 -20.87 -15.30 16.77
CA LYS A 570 -21.06 -15.86 18.13
C LYS A 570 -21.21 -17.38 18.10
N ARG A 571 -21.94 -17.91 17.12
CA ARG A 571 -22.11 -19.36 16.92
C ARG A 571 -20.82 -20.03 16.50
N LEU A 572 -20.08 -19.40 15.58
CA LEU A 572 -18.78 -19.90 15.15
C LEU A 572 -17.78 -19.94 16.32
N ALA A 573 -17.69 -18.88 17.12
CA ALA A 573 -16.85 -18.86 18.31
C ALA A 573 -17.25 -19.95 19.32
N THR A 574 -18.56 -20.13 19.56
CA THR A 574 -19.07 -21.20 20.44
C THR A 574 -18.71 -22.59 19.91
N ALA A 575 -18.87 -22.84 18.61
CA ALA A 575 -18.52 -24.12 18.00
C ALA A 575 -17.02 -24.42 18.09
N LEU A 576 -16.15 -23.42 17.89
CA LEU A 576 -14.70 -23.58 18.05
C LEU A 576 -14.29 -23.79 19.52
N TRP A 577 -15.05 -23.23 20.46
CA TRP A 577 -14.87 -23.50 21.88
C TRP A 577 -15.26 -24.93 22.27
N GLU A 578 -16.35 -25.46 21.72
CA GLU A 578 -16.84 -26.82 21.96
C GLU A 578 -16.01 -27.89 21.21
N HIS A 579 -15.46 -27.53 20.05
CA HIS A 579 -14.67 -28.39 19.16
C HIS A 579 -13.32 -27.74 18.81
N PRO A 580 -12.37 -27.67 19.78
CA PRO A 580 -11.08 -27.02 19.57
C PRO A 580 -10.19 -27.74 18.54
N ASP A 581 -10.51 -28.99 18.19
CA ASP A 581 -9.89 -29.73 17.08
C ASP A 581 -10.17 -29.12 15.70
N ALA A 582 -11.17 -28.23 15.60
CA ALA A 582 -11.48 -27.48 14.38
C ALA A 582 -10.69 -26.17 14.23
N LEU A 583 -9.93 -25.76 15.24
CA LEU A 583 -9.01 -24.61 15.15
C LEU A 583 -7.94 -24.85 14.07
N ASP A 584 -7.42 -23.78 13.47
CA ASP A 584 -6.27 -23.93 12.60
C ASP A 584 -5.03 -24.38 13.39
N PRO A 585 -4.01 -24.96 12.74
CA PRO A 585 -2.87 -25.55 13.45
C PRO A 585 -2.11 -24.59 14.37
N LEU A 586 -2.09 -23.28 14.06
CA LEU A 586 -1.40 -22.29 14.88
C LEU A 586 -2.21 -22.03 16.16
N HIS A 587 -3.50 -21.74 16.02
CA HIS A 587 -4.37 -21.48 17.16
C HIS A 587 -4.63 -22.75 17.97
N ALA A 588 -4.64 -23.94 17.36
CA ALA A 588 -4.75 -25.21 18.09
C ALA A 588 -3.56 -25.42 19.03
N ALA A 589 -2.34 -25.06 18.61
CA ALA A 589 -1.15 -25.13 19.45
C ALA A 589 -1.24 -24.13 20.62
N ASP A 590 -1.66 -22.89 20.35
CA ASP A 590 -1.85 -21.87 21.38
C ASP A 590 -2.94 -22.25 22.40
N PHE A 591 -4.04 -22.83 21.92
CA PHE A 591 -5.14 -23.33 22.76
C PHE A 591 -4.68 -24.46 23.68
N ALA A 592 -3.86 -25.38 23.16
CA ALA A 592 -3.29 -26.47 23.95
C ALA A 592 -2.27 -25.98 25.00
N ALA A 593 -1.50 -24.94 24.67
CA ALA A 593 -0.52 -24.34 25.58
C ALA A 593 -1.17 -23.46 26.67
N ALA A 594 -2.37 -22.93 26.43
CA ALA A 594 -3.08 -22.08 27.38
C ALA A 594 -3.45 -22.82 28.69
N GLN A 595 -3.09 -22.19 29.81
CA GLN A 595 -3.26 -22.76 31.16
C GLN A 595 -4.62 -22.48 31.80
N THR A 596 -5.38 -21.52 31.28
CA THR A 596 -6.68 -21.11 31.81
C THR A 596 -7.73 -21.12 30.70
N ASP A 597 -8.99 -21.30 31.09
CA ASP A 597 -10.11 -21.22 30.15
C ASP A 597 -10.25 -19.83 29.56
N ALA A 598 -9.92 -18.78 30.32
CA ALA A 598 -9.88 -17.41 29.80
C ALA A 598 -8.86 -17.26 28.66
N ALA A 599 -7.65 -17.81 28.82
CA ALA A 599 -6.62 -17.81 27.78
C ALA A 599 -7.05 -18.64 26.56
N ARG A 600 -7.68 -19.81 26.76
CA ARG A 600 -8.25 -20.63 25.68
C ARG A 600 -9.35 -19.89 24.91
N ARG A 601 -10.25 -19.19 25.62
CA ARG A 601 -11.28 -18.34 25.00
C ARG A 601 -10.66 -17.21 24.19
N ARG A 602 -9.59 -16.58 24.68
CA ARG A 602 -8.85 -15.57 23.91
C ARG A 602 -8.30 -16.14 22.60
N VAL A 603 -7.78 -17.36 22.60
CA VAL A 603 -7.31 -18.03 21.36
C VAL A 603 -8.45 -18.25 20.36
N VAL A 604 -9.65 -18.61 20.82
CA VAL A 604 -10.84 -18.69 19.95
C VAL A 604 -11.19 -17.33 19.36
N VAL A 605 -11.13 -16.26 20.16
CA VAL A 605 -11.34 -14.89 19.70
C VAL A 605 -10.29 -14.49 18.65
N ASP A 606 -9.02 -14.79 18.90
CA ASP A 606 -7.90 -14.54 17.98
C ASP A 606 -8.15 -15.24 16.63
N GLN A 607 -8.54 -16.52 16.65
CA GLN A 607 -8.88 -17.29 15.46
C GLN A 607 -10.02 -16.61 14.68
N VAL A 608 -11.15 -16.32 15.33
CA VAL A 608 -12.32 -15.76 14.64
C VAL A 608 -12.05 -14.36 14.10
N ALA A 609 -11.36 -13.51 14.85
CA ALA A 609 -10.98 -12.16 14.41
C ALA A 609 -10.01 -12.19 13.22
N SER A 610 -9.18 -13.23 13.12
CA SER A 610 -8.25 -13.40 12.00
C SER A 610 -8.94 -13.78 10.69
N LEU A 611 -10.15 -14.34 10.71
CA LEU A 611 -10.83 -14.81 9.50
C LEU A 611 -11.22 -13.63 8.58
N THR A 612 -11.38 -13.93 7.29
CA THR A 612 -12.05 -13.02 6.34
C THR A 612 -13.56 -13.28 6.38
N ASP A 613 -14.38 -12.38 5.81
CA ASP A 613 -15.84 -12.54 5.84
C ASP A 613 -16.29 -13.87 5.21
N GLN A 614 -15.74 -14.19 4.04
CA GLN A 614 -16.02 -15.44 3.33
C GLN A 614 -15.58 -16.68 4.12
N HIS A 615 -14.42 -16.63 4.79
CA HIS A 615 -13.95 -17.76 5.57
C HIS A 615 -14.77 -17.95 6.84
N ALA A 616 -15.22 -16.86 7.50
CA ALA A 616 -16.13 -16.95 8.63
C ALA A 616 -17.45 -17.62 8.24
N ILE A 617 -18.01 -17.28 7.08
CA ILE A 617 -19.21 -17.92 6.53
C ILE A 617 -18.96 -19.40 6.22
N ALA A 618 -17.87 -19.71 5.52
CA ALA A 618 -17.54 -21.09 5.16
C ALA A 618 -17.30 -21.98 6.40
N TRP A 619 -16.63 -21.45 7.42
CA TRP A 619 -16.41 -22.16 8.68
C TRP A 619 -17.71 -22.35 9.46
N HIS A 620 -18.58 -21.34 9.50
CA HIS A 620 -19.91 -21.48 10.08
C HIS A 620 -20.72 -22.57 9.36
N GLY A 621 -20.73 -22.58 8.02
CA GLY A 621 -21.37 -23.63 7.22
C GLY A 621 -20.90 -25.04 7.59
N ARG A 622 -19.58 -25.21 7.75
CA ARG A 622 -18.96 -26.50 8.11
C ARG A 622 -19.24 -26.94 9.54
N LEU A 623 -19.20 -26.02 10.51
CA LEU A 623 -19.18 -26.35 11.94
C LEU A 623 -20.54 -26.20 12.64
N VAL A 624 -21.42 -25.36 12.11
CA VAL A 624 -22.71 -25.02 12.73
C VAL A 624 -23.86 -25.35 11.77
N GLY A 625 -23.71 -25.02 10.49
CA GLY A 625 -24.71 -25.20 9.45
C GLY A 625 -24.76 -24.01 8.50
N ASP A 626 -25.37 -24.20 7.34
CA ASP A 626 -25.43 -23.19 6.29
C ASP A 626 -26.22 -21.95 6.71
N VAL A 627 -25.80 -20.80 6.19
CA VAL A 627 -26.47 -19.51 6.35
C VAL A 627 -26.65 -18.88 4.98
N ASP A 628 -27.76 -18.19 4.76
CA ASP A 628 -28.00 -17.47 3.52
C ASP A 628 -27.04 -16.29 3.40
N ALA A 629 -26.12 -16.34 2.44
CA ALA A 629 -25.15 -15.27 2.20
C ALA A 629 -25.81 -13.92 1.88
N ALA A 630 -27.00 -13.93 1.25
CA ALA A 630 -27.75 -12.71 0.98
C ALA A 630 -28.21 -12.02 2.26
N SER A 631 -28.58 -12.80 3.29
CA SER A 631 -28.95 -12.27 4.62
C SER A 631 -27.78 -11.59 5.35
N LEU A 632 -26.53 -11.87 4.93
CA LEU A 632 -25.31 -11.29 5.49
C LEU A 632 -24.76 -10.10 4.69
N GLY A 633 -25.40 -9.74 3.57
CA GLY A 633 -24.92 -8.68 2.68
C GLY A 633 -23.66 -9.05 1.91
N VAL A 634 -23.38 -10.35 1.78
CA VAL A 634 -22.25 -10.87 1.03
C VAL A 634 -22.77 -11.39 -0.29
N TRP A 635 -22.40 -10.72 -1.39
CA TRP A 635 -22.80 -11.16 -2.72
C TRP A 635 -22.07 -12.47 -3.08
N ALA A 636 -22.83 -13.47 -3.51
CA ALA A 636 -22.32 -14.73 -4.05
C ALA A 636 -22.69 -14.84 -5.54
N PRO A 637 -21.75 -15.19 -6.44
CA PRO A 637 -22.07 -15.43 -7.84
C PRO A 637 -23.14 -16.53 -7.96
N GLY A 638 -24.33 -16.17 -8.43
CA GLY A 638 -25.47 -17.10 -8.59
C GLY A 638 -26.68 -16.82 -7.69
N ALA A 639 -26.59 -15.90 -6.73
CA ALA A 639 -27.77 -15.43 -6.00
C ALA A 639 -28.67 -14.61 -6.93
N ARG A 640 -29.89 -15.10 -7.22
CA ARG A 640 -30.88 -14.32 -7.98
C ARG A 640 -31.22 -13.07 -7.18
N PRO A 641 -31.13 -11.86 -7.76
CA PRO A 641 -31.62 -10.66 -7.09
C PRO A 641 -33.11 -10.82 -6.77
N PRO A 642 -33.59 -10.31 -5.62
CA PRO A 642 -35.01 -10.34 -5.32
C PRO A 642 -35.74 -9.56 -6.41
N VAL A 643 -36.67 -10.24 -7.09
CA VAL A 643 -37.58 -9.63 -8.05
C VAL A 643 -38.35 -8.56 -7.27
N ARG A 644 -38.12 -7.29 -7.57
CA ARG A 644 -39.02 -6.23 -7.12
C ARG A 644 -40.38 -6.54 -7.74
N GLY A 645 -41.31 -7.00 -6.90
CA GLY A 645 -42.70 -7.16 -7.30
C GLY A 645 -43.24 -5.82 -7.78
N GLY A 646 -43.49 -5.72 -9.08
CA GLY A 646 -44.35 -4.70 -9.64
C GLY A 646 -45.77 -5.23 -9.63
N ASP A 647 -46.62 -4.65 -8.80
CA ASP A 647 -48.07 -4.61 -9.02
C ASP A 647 -48.35 -3.20 -9.55
N ARG A 648 -48.81 -3.02 -10.79
CA ARG A 648 -50.22 -3.15 -11.26
C ARG A 648 -51.21 -2.33 -10.47
#